data_AF-A0A7V2YXK7-F1
#
_entry.id   AF-A0A7V2YXK7-F1
#
_cell.length_a   1.000
_cell.length_b   1.000
_cell.length_c   1.000
_cell.angle_alpha   90.00
_cell.angle_beta   90.00
_cell.angle_gamma   90.00
#
_symmetry.space_group_name_H-M   'P 1'
#
loop_
_entity.id
_entity.type
_entity.pdbx_description
1 polymer ?
#
loop_
_entity_poly.entity_id
_entity_poly.type
_entity_poly.pdbx_seq_one_letter_code
_entity_poly.pdbx_strand_id
1 'polypeptide(L)'
;MKKVLTLVASALLAGFHAAASDAGIAETLLKESGVQGGLIVHAGCGDGQLTAALRANDSFQVQGLDTDPARVAAAREAIQKTGAYGPISIIEWDGRRLPYVDNLVNLLVISDKAQLGDDEILRALAPEGVVMTLEPKSGQWTRLQKPRPKQMDDWTHYLHGPDNNAVSRDQLVEPPKRLQWIGGPRYGRHHDHMSSANAMVAAGGRVFAIFDHGSPQSIQLPSRWQLVARDAFNGLVLWRKSLSPWFTQMYPLKSGPAILPRRLVAVEDAVYVTLGIGEPVTALDAATGEVRHTYKQTDGAEEIVFSEGVLLVVVDPVTPKELLSGGDNEFMAEKRRIVALQARDGKTLWENEWPWVVPGTLGADAQRVVFYDGSSVIGLNRADGKELWRCGTFGPVASMRSYFMPTLALSDGVALFTHNVMRVSDGGDDAKPAGGKKKAKAAGATKAPFDLDFGTSLTAINLATGQALWTGPHSPSGYRSPEDALVINGVVWNADIYNCKSMRGSGVMVGRDIHTGKVLSEFGPDVETYWFHHRCYRSKATEKYILTSRTGIEFVDVEKKHWNCNHWVRGACLYGTMPAYGMIFNPPHPCACYLEAKLYGFNALSGQGVESERQAIEAASTTERLFKGPAYGSAAPSATASLESGDWPMLRADAARSGRARTAIPLDLKPAWEAKLGGKLTAPVIADGKLYVAQPDAHTVIALDAESGEPAWRFIAGARVDSPPAIWRGRAIFGCADGYVYSLRADSGELVWRFRAAPADLRHGAFEQIESVWPVSGSVLIRETDPAAGAAEIRTVDWVSTAVGAAPPEDARWLRFDLPHRWTASEGAGLQGVALRMRFTLAQPPADAWAVLLTTLTDGGRVSVNGRFIGAIPMPDERTHVRWRRPHLLAIDPALLVAGENTLLVQSAYRGGPHALAGVEVGRLAELSPRHELQFFLSHTLTWIGATVAAVIALVFGVLWLRRREPMLGLLTLAAVFWVVRCSYFLVEAMPIELRLWLRLAYYGASGGFAAVMAITLLRLSARTARRSEWMLVAYAALGPLLLAVTQQHAAPYLDRLWLPSLMLLTAAALAAAIAARLKGRETPPAVVLAATVVALAAAL
;
A
#
# COMPACT_ATOMS: atom_id res chain seq x y z
N MET A 1 75.53 -25.80 -4.37
CA MET A 1 74.85 -24.62 -4.98
C MET A 1 73.43 -24.33 -4.43
N LYS A 2 72.90 -25.07 -3.44
CA LYS A 2 71.57 -24.80 -2.83
C LYS A 2 71.57 -23.86 -1.61
N LYS A 3 72.74 -23.37 -1.16
CA LYS A 3 72.85 -22.48 0.03
C LYS A 3 73.15 -21.00 -0.28
N VAL A 4 73.31 -20.64 -1.56
CA VAL A 4 73.57 -19.25 -1.98
C VAL A 4 72.32 -18.57 -2.58
N LEU A 5 71.34 -19.34 -3.09
CA LEU A 5 70.06 -18.77 -3.53
C LEU A 5 69.10 -18.42 -2.39
N THR A 6 69.26 -19.02 -1.21
CA THR A 6 68.37 -18.74 -0.05
C THR A 6 68.73 -17.44 0.67
N LEU A 7 69.93 -16.88 0.47
CA LEU A 7 70.33 -15.61 1.08
C LEU A 7 70.05 -14.37 0.21
N VAL A 8 69.80 -14.55 -1.10
CA VAL A 8 69.44 -13.44 -2.00
C VAL A 8 67.92 -13.22 -2.07
N ALA A 9 67.11 -14.26 -1.78
CA ALA A 9 65.65 -14.11 -1.67
C ALA A 9 65.20 -13.42 -0.36
N SER A 10 65.97 -13.54 0.72
CA SER A 10 65.63 -12.93 2.02
C SER A 10 66.04 -11.45 2.14
N ALA A 11 66.88 -10.95 1.22
CA ALA A 11 67.32 -9.55 1.20
C ALA A 11 66.55 -8.67 0.19
N LEU A 12 65.72 -9.28 -0.69
CA LEU A 12 64.80 -8.58 -1.59
C LEU A 12 63.35 -8.51 -1.07
N LEU A 13 63.07 -9.13 0.09
CA LEU A 13 61.79 -9.01 0.82
C LEU A 13 61.84 -7.99 1.97
N ALA A 14 62.96 -7.28 2.14
CA ALA A 14 63.16 -6.25 3.16
C ALA A 14 63.30 -4.83 2.57
N GLY A 15 62.71 -4.59 1.39
CA GLY A 15 62.64 -3.28 0.76
C GLY A 15 61.19 -2.93 0.41
N PHE A 16 60.68 -1.86 1.04
CA PHE A 16 59.36 -1.24 0.87
C PHE A 16 58.15 -1.95 1.52
N HIS A 17 58.12 -1.99 2.86
CA HIS A 17 56.86 -1.74 3.56
C HIS A 17 56.58 -0.22 3.51
N ALA A 18 56.19 0.28 2.34
CA ALA A 18 55.39 1.50 2.32
C ALA A 18 54.04 1.11 2.91
N ALA A 19 53.58 1.79 3.97
CA ALA A 19 52.23 1.62 4.47
C ALA A 19 51.27 1.76 3.29
N ALA A 20 50.55 0.68 2.95
CA ALA A 20 49.61 0.71 1.84
C ALA A 20 48.57 1.79 2.13
N SER A 21 48.39 2.73 1.19
CA SER A 21 47.33 3.72 1.31
C SER A 21 45.96 3.03 1.39
N ASP A 22 44.99 3.65 2.07
CA ASP A 22 43.63 3.11 2.18
C ASP A 22 42.98 2.84 0.81
N ALA A 23 43.33 3.62 -0.21
CA ALA A 23 42.92 3.37 -1.58
C ALA A 23 43.46 2.02 -2.13
N GLY A 24 44.74 1.71 -1.87
CA GLY A 24 45.35 0.44 -2.28
C GLY A 24 44.79 -0.75 -1.49
N ILE A 25 44.45 -0.55 -0.22
CA ILE A 25 43.76 -1.56 0.59
C ILE A 25 42.35 -1.82 0.02
N ALA A 26 41.58 -0.77 -0.23
CA ALA A 26 40.24 -0.90 -0.81
C ALA A 26 40.24 -1.62 -2.17
N GLU A 27 41.18 -1.29 -3.06
CA GLU A 27 41.32 -1.97 -4.36
C GLU A 27 41.60 -3.47 -4.19
N THR A 28 42.50 -3.81 -3.26
CA THR A 28 42.83 -5.21 -2.95
C THR A 28 41.60 -5.95 -2.41
N LEU A 29 40.88 -5.36 -1.46
CA LEU A 29 39.67 -5.95 -0.87
C LEU A 29 38.57 -6.19 -1.90
N LEU A 30 38.31 -5.21 -2.78
CA LEU A 30 37.31 -5.35 -3.84
C LEU A 30 37.70 -6.46 -4.81
N LYS A 31 38.97 -6.49 -5.24
CA LYS A 31 39.49 -7.52 -6.15
C LYS A 31 39.41 -8.93 -5.56
N GLU A 32 39.85 -9.12 -4.31
CA GLU A 32 39.85 -10.42 -3.64
C GLU A 32 38.44 -10.89 -3.24
N SER A 33 37.55 -9.95 -2.92
CA SER A 33 36.15 -10.29 -2.64
C SER A 33 35.44 -10.84 -3.89
N GLY A 34 35.73 -10.26 -5.06
CA GLY A 34 35.02 -10.52 -6.33
C GLY A 34 33.67 -9.81 -6.43
N VAL A 35 33.32 -8.95 -5.46
CA VAL A 35 32.06 -8.19 -5.47
C VAL A 35 32.18 -7.01 -6.42
N GLN A 36 31.22 -6.87 -7.34
CA GLN A 36 31.26 -5.89 -8.43
C GLN A 36 30.20 -4.77 -8.31
N GLY A 37 29.42 -4.78 -7.24
CA GLY A 37 28.43 -3.76 -6.93
C GLY A 37 27.56 -4.15 -5.74
N GLY A 38 26.66 -3.25 -5.33
CA GLY A 38 25.73 -3.44 -4.21
C GLY A 38 26.20 -2.77 -2.93
N LEU A 39 25.80 -3.34 -1.79
CA LEU A 39 26.05 -2.75 -0.47
C LEU A 39 27.35 -3.28 0.14
N ILE A 40 28.25 -2.35 0.45
CA ILE A 40 29.44 -2.59 1.27
C ILE A 40 29.20 -2.05 2.68
N VAL A 41 29.53 -2.85 3.68
CA VAL A 41 29.53 -2.43 5.09
C VAL A 41 30.94 -2.52 5.63
N HIS A 42 31.43 -1.47 6.28
CA HIS A 42 32.73 -1.46 6.94
C HIS A 42 32.55 -1.33 8.45
N ALA A 43 32.71 -2.43 9.19
CA ALA A 43 32.64 -2.47 10.65
C ALA A 43 34.01 -2.15 11.27
N GLY A 44 34.03 -1.15 12.15
CA GLY A 44 35.26 -0.56 12.70
C GLY A 44 35.84 0.48 11.77
N CYS A 45 35.01 1.41 11.29
CA CYS A 45 35.36 2.30 10.18
C CYS A 45 36.39 3.40 10.51
N GLY A 46 36.66 3.66 11.80
CA GLY A 46 37.69 4.61 12.21
C GLY A 46 37.43 6.03 11.72
N ASP A 47 38.40 6.63 11.03
CA ASP A 47 38.32 7.98 10.47
C ASP A 47 37.52 8.07 9.15
N GLY A 48 37.09 6.92 8.61
CA GLY A 48 36.29 6.84 7.39
C GLY A 48 37.07 6.86 6.08
N GLN A 49 38.40 6.98 6.06
CA GLN A 49 39.18 7.05 4.80
C GLN A 49 39.07 5.77 3.97
N LEU A 50 39.34 4.60 4.57
CA LEU A 50 39.12 3.30 3.94
C LEU A 50 37.65 3.10 3.52
N THR A 51 36.71 3.53 4.37
CA THR A 51 35.27 3.45 4.06
C THR A 51 34.92 4.24 2.79
N ALA A 52 35.48 5.44 2.65
CA ALA A 52 35.27 6.23 1.45
C ALA A 52 35.92 5.60 0.22
N ALA A 53 37.12 5.07 0.36
CA ALA A 53 37.87 4.41 -0.72
C ALA A 53 37.19 3.12 -1.23
N LEU A 54 36.45 2.41 -0.37
CA LEU A 54 35.66 1.22 -0.77
C LEU A 54 34.56 1.55 -1.78
N ARG A 55 34.13 2.82 -1.89
CA ARG A 55 33.20 3.25 -2.95
C ARG A 55 33.94 3.53 -4.26
N ALA A 56 34.37 2.46 -4.93
CA ALA A 56 35.15 2.59 -6.17
C ALA A 56 34.39 3.25 -7.33
N ASN A 57 33.06 3.08 -7.40
CA ASN A 57 32.20 3.69 -8.43
C ASN A 57 30.72 3.72 -7.97
N ASP A 58 29.82 4.15 -8.85
CA ASP A 58 28.40 4.33 -8.54
C ASP A 58 27.57 3.04 -8.40
N SER A 59 28.13 1.87 -8.76
CA SER A 59 27.48 0.58 -8.49
C SER A 59 27.52 0.20 -7.00
N PHE A 60 28.32 0.92 -6.20
CA PHE A 60 28.47 0.69 -4.77
C PHE A 60 27.82 1.77 -3.91
N GLN A 61 27.15 1.32 -2.87
CA GLN A 61 26.82 2.13 -1.68
C GLN A 61 27.61 1.59 -0.50
N VAL A 62 28.16 2.48 0.32
CA VAL A 62 29.02 2.09 1.44
C VAL A 62 28.48 2.65 2.76
N GLN A 63 28.37 1.81 3.78
CA GLN A 63 28.03 2.23 5.13
C GLN A 63 29.13 1.81 6.13
N GLY A 64 29.77 2.79 6.77
CA GLY A 64 30.70 2.56 7.87
C GLY A 64 29.97 2.46 9.21
N LEU A 65 30.43 1.56 10.07
CA LEU A 65 29.93 1.36 11.43
C LEU A 65 31.07 1.57 12.42
N ASP A 66 30.85 2.36 13.47
CA ASP A 66 31.77 2.47 14.60
C ASP A 66 30.99 2.57 15.92
N THR A 67 31.55 2.02 16.99
CA THR A 67 30.94 2.05 18.33
C THR A 67 31.24 3.34 19.06
N ASP A 68 32.22 4.12 18.60
CA ASP A 68 32.65 5.39 19.19
C ASP A 68 31.95 6.58 18.51
N PRO A 69 31.06 7.31 19.21
CA PRO A 69 30.35 8.45 18.64
C PRO A 69 31.27 9.57 18.14
N ALA A 70 32.46 9.74 18.73
CA ALA A 70 33.41 10.78 18.32
C ALA A 70 34.04 10.44 16.96
N ARG A 71 34.39 9.16 16.74
CA ARG A 71 34.88 8.67 15.44
C ARG A 71 33.81 8.73 14.37
N VAL A 72 32.57 8.37 14.71
CA VAL A 72 31.42 8.53 13.82
C VAL A 72 31.28 9.99 13.38
N ALA A 73 31.31 10.94 14.31
CA ALA A 73 31.20 12.37 13.99
C ALA A 73 32.35 12.85 13.07
N ALA A 74 33.59 12.47 13.39
CA ALA A 74 34.77 12.84 12.58
C ALA A 74 34.71 12.26 11.16
N ALA A 75 34.38 10.98 11.02
CA ALA A 75 34.24 10.33 9.71
C ALA A 75 33.11 10.93 8.88
N ARG A 76 31.97 11.28 9.52
CA ARG A 76 30.88 12.00 8.85
C ARG A 76 31.32 13.33 8.28
N GLU A 77 32.03 14.12 9.08
CA GLU A 77 32.53 15.43 8.64
C GLU A 77 33.55 15.30 7.50
N ALA A 78 34.47 14.34 7.58
CA ALA A 78 35.47 14.09 6.55
C ALA A 78 34.84 13.72 5.20
N ILE A 79 33.86 12.81 5.19
CA ILE A 79 33.15 12.38 3.98
C ILE A 79 32.23 13.49 3.45
N GLN A 80 31.58 14.24 4.33
CA GLN A 80 30.72 15.35 3.91
C GLN A 80 31.50 16.43 3.14
N LYS A 81 32.75 16.72 3.54
CA LYS A 81 33.63 17.69 2.87
C LYS A 81 33.96 17.31 1.43
N THR A 82 33.86 16.04 1.05
CA THR A 82 34.05 15.58 -0.34
C THR A 82 32.79 15.69 -1.18
N GLY A 83 31.63 15.95 -0.57
CA GLY A 83 30.32 15.96 -1.23
C GLY A 83 29.74 14.57 -1.52
N ALA A 84 30.37 13.50 -1.02
CA ALA A 84 29.99 12.11 -1.30
C ALA A 84 29.08 11.48 -0.22
N TYR A 85 28.65 12.25 0.78
CA TYR A 85 27.79 11.73 1.86
C TYR A 85 26.38 11.38 1.34
N GLY A 86 25.81 10.29 1.85
CA GLY A 86 24.59 9.65 1.35
C GLY A 86 24.92 8.33 0.67
N PRO A 87 25.51 8.32 -0.54
CA PRO A 87 26.11 7.12 -1.13
C PRO A 87 27.22 6.50 -0.26
N ILE A 88 27.90 7.32 0.54
CA ILE A 88 28.73 6.89 1.67
C ILE A 88 28.08 7.42 2.93
N SER A 89 27.80 6.57 3.91
CA SER A 89 27.22 6.98 5.19
C SER A 89 27.95 6.34 6.36
N ILE A 90 27.88 6.95 7.53
CA ILE A 90 28.53 6.44 8.75
C ILE A 90 27.49 6.44 9.86
N ILE A 91 27.35 5.33 10.58
CA ILE A 91 26.41 5.21 11.69
C ILE A 91 27.10 4.67 12.94
N GLU A 92 26.52 5.04 14.06
CA GLU A 92 26.84 4.45 15.36
C GLU A 92 26.08 3.13 15.51
N TRP A 93 26.71 2.15 16.15
CA TRP A 93 26.11 0.86 16.47
C TRP A 93 26.68 0.30 17.79
N ASP A 94 26.11 -0.79 18.30
CA ASP A 94 26.46 -1.34 19.61
C ASP A 94 27.63 -2.34 19.59
N GLY A 95 28.13 -2.70 18.40
CA GLY A 95 29.22 -3.66 18.21
C GLY A 95 28.83 -5.14 18.34
N ARG A 96 27.58 -5.45 18.73
CA ARG A 96 27.13 -6.81 19.03
C ARG A 96 26.29 -7.41 17.92
N ARG A 97 25.45 -6.59 17.28
CA ARG A 97 24.54 -7.04 16.21
C ARG A 97 24.55 -6.06 15.06
N LEU A 98 24.68 -6.58 13.84
CA LEU A 98 24.62 -5.74 12.65
C LEU A 98 23.19 -5.23 12.46
N PRO A 99 22.97 -3.92 12.25
CA PRO A 99 21.65 -3.32 12.23
C PRO A 99 20.90 -3.56 10.91
N TYR A 100 21.18 -4.67 10.21
CA TYR A 100 20.61 -4.97 8.89
C TYR A 100 19.63 -6.12 8.97
N VAL A 101 18.62 -6.08 8.11
CA VAL A 101 17.81 -7.26 7.83
C VAL A 101 18.64 -8.40 7.23
N ASP A 102 18.14 -9.62 7.33
CA ASP A 102 18.79 -10.80 6.77
C ASP A 102 19.01 -10.64 5.26
N ASN A 103 20.11 -11.22 4.77
CA ASN A 103 20.45 -11.27 3.34
C ASN A 103 20.53 -9.88 2.69
N LEU A 104 21.28 -8.91 3.25
CA LEU A 104 21.34 -7.54 2.70
C LEU A 104 22.72 -7.17 2.13
N VAL A 105 23.80 -7.59 2.78
CA VAL A 105 25.15 -7.06 2.55
C VAL A 105 25.91 -7.90 1.52
N ASN A 106 26.44 -7.28 0.46
CA ASN A 106 27.24 -7.98 -0.55
C ASN A 106 28.69 -8.16 -0.09
N LEU A 107 29.28 -7.13 0.53
CA LEU A 107 30.63 -7.15 1.08
C LEU A 107 30.64 -6.58 2.50
N LEU A 108 31.03 -7.39 3.48
CA LEU A 108 31.27 -6.96 4.84
C LEU A 108 32.78 -6.90 5.09
N VAL A 109 33.31 -5.71 5.37
CA VAL A 109 34.70 -5.49 5.77
C VAL A 109 34.72 -5.32 7.28
N ILE A 110 35.49 -6.14 7.99
CA ILE A 110 35.59 -6.10 9.46
C ILE A 110 37.04 -5.82 9.84
N SER A 111 37.29 -4.62 10.35
CA SER A 111 38.61 -4.23 10.86
C SER A 111 38.88 -4.73 12.28
N ASP A 112 37.81 -4.96 13.06
CA ASP A 112 37.88 -5.62 14.38
C ASP A 112 36.67 -6.54 14.56
N LYS A 113 36.92 -7.86 14.65
CA LYS A 113 35.88 -8.88 14.78
C LYS A 113 35.41 -9.08 16.22
N ALA A 114 36.10 -8.56 17.24
CA ALA A 114 36.10 -9.08 18.62
C ALA A 114 34.73 -9.41 19.28
N GLN A 115 33.62 -8.86 18.78
CA GLN A 115 32.27 -9.08 19.32
C GLN A 115 31.26 -9.72 18.34
N LEU A 116 31.62 -9.95 17.06
CA LEU A 116 30.73 -10.52 16.05
C LEU A 116 30.96 -12.03 15.84
N GLY A 117 29.90 -12.82 16.06
CA GLY A 117 29.87 -14.24 15.72
C GLY A 117 29.64 -14.51 14.22
N ASP A 118 30.10 -15.68 13.75
CA ASP A 118 29.97 -16.06 12.34
C ASP A 118 28.52 -16.19 11.88
N ASP A 119 27.61 -16.64 12.76
CA ASP A 119 26.18 -16.73 12.44
C ASP A 119 25.55 -15.36 12.15
N GLU A 120 25.94 -14.33 12.89
CA GLU A 120 25.46 -12.96 12.67
C GLU A 120 26.00 -12.37 11.37
N ILE A 121 27.28 -12.64 11.07
CA ILE A 121 27.92 -12.26 9.80
C ILE A 121 27.18 -12.94 8.63
N LEU A 122 26.99 -14.26 8.70
CA LEU A 122 26.30 -15.03 7.66
C LEU A 122 24.83 -14.65 7.56
N ARG A 123 24.16 -14.24 8.64
CA ARG A 123 22.78 -13.73 8.60
C ARG A 123 22.69 -12.44 7.76
N ALA A 124 23.58 -11.49 8.01
CA ALA A 124 23.58 -10.18 7.35
C ALA A 124 24.01 -10.24 5.88
N LEU A 125 24.96 -11.12 5.54
CA LEU A 125 25.42 -11.30 4.16
C LEU A 125 24.28 -11.77 3.24
N ALA A 126 24.15 -11.14 2.08
CA ALA A 126 23.37 -11.67 0.97
C ALA A 126 23.91 -13.05 0.53
N PRO A 127 23.09 -13.93 -0.06
CA PRO A 127 23.58 -15.14 -0.72
C PRO A 127 24.75 -14.83 -1.65
N GLU A 128 25.83 -15.61 -1.57
CA GLU A 128 27.09 -15.39 -2.29
C GLU A 128 27.87 -14.13 -1.87
N GLY A 129 27.37 -13.37 -0.90
CA GLY A 129 28.05 -12.25 -0.27
C GLY A 129 29.30 -12.69 0.50
N VAL A 130 30.24 -11.77 0.64
CA VAL A 130 31.60 -12.04 1.14
C VAL A 130 31.87 -11.20 2.40
N VAL A 131 32.55 -11.79 3.37
CA VAL A 131 33.19 -11.05 4.46
C VAL A 131 34.70 -11.09 4.31
N MET A 132 35.33 -9.94 4.50
CA MET A 132 36.77 -9.75 4.62
C MET A 132 37.07 -9.32 6.06
N THR A 133 37.76 -10.17 6.83
CA THR A 133 38.11 -9.87 8.23
C THR A 133 39.60 -9.64 8.37
N LEU A 134 39.98 -8.52 8.97
CA LEU A 134 41.36 -8.23 9.35
C LEU A 134 41.73 -9.07 10.58
N GLU A 135 42.78 -9.87 10.46
CA GLU A 135 43.34 -10.59 11.60
C GLU A 135 44.32 -9.68 12.35
N PRO A 136 44.03 -9.25 13.60
CA PRO A 136 44.80 -8.20 14.28
C PRO A 136 46.27 -8.54 14.51
N LYS A 137 46.61 -9.83 14.62
CA LYS A 137 47.98 -10.29 14.92
C LYS A 137 48.87 -10.37 13.68
N SER A 138 48.30 -10.75 12.53
CA SER A 138 49.04 -10.93 11.29
C SER A 138 48.93 -9.71 10.37
N GLY A 139 47.92 -8.86 10.57
CA GLY A 139 47.57 -7.77 9.65
C GLY A 139 47.04 -8.27 8.31
N GLN A 140 46.73 -9.56 8.18
CA GLN A 140 46.23 -10.18 6.95
C GLN A 140 44.70 -10.20 6.91
N TRP A 141 44.15 -10.10 5.71
CA TRP A 141 42.71 -10.23 5.48
C TRP A 141 42.34 -11.69 5.20
N THR A 142 41.26 -12.15 5.83
CA THR A 142 40.69 -13.48 5.61
C THR A 142 39.34 -13.37 4.92
N ARG A 143 39.08 -14.28 3.97
CA ARG A 143 37.87 -14.29 3.14
C ARG A 143 36.96 -15.44 3.54
N LEU A 144 35.68 -15.16 3.74
CA LEU A 144 34.61 -16.15 3.84
C LEU A 144 33.43 -15.72 2.96
N GLN A 145 32.80 -16.67 2.28
CA GLN A 145 31.64 -16.41 1.41
C GLN A 145 30.43 -17.19 1.90
N LYS A 146 29.27 -16.53 1.94
CA LYS A 146 28.00 -17.18 2.24
C LYS A 146 27.58 -18.08 1.09
N PRO A 147 27.29 -19.37 1.32
CA PRO A 147 26.85 -20.25 0.24
C PRO A 147 25.47 -19.84 -0.28
N ARG A 148 25.26 -20.01 -1.60
CA ARG A 148 23.93 -19.90 -2.20
C ARG A 148 23.04 -21.07 -1.73
N PRO A 149 21.82 -20.81 -1.22
CA PRO A 149 20.88 -21.87 -0.89
C PRO A 149 20.54 -22.72 -2.13
N LYS A 150 20.53 -24.05 -1.99
CA LYS A 150 20.24 -24.97 -3.12
C LYS A 150 18.80 -24.89 -3.62
N GLN A 151 17.89 -24.46 -2.75
CA GLN A 151 16.47 -24.28 -3.01
C GLN A 151 16.14 -22.98 -3.76
N MET A 152 17.15 -22.14 -4.01
CA MET A 152 16.99 -20.81 -4.58
C MET A 152 17.13 -20.86 -6.10
N ASP A 153 16.24 -20.19 -6.81
CA ASP A 153 16.19 -20.24 -8.26
C ASP A 153 16.26 -18.86 -8.91
N ASP A 154 16.74 -18.84 -10.15
CA ASP A 154 16.77 -17.67 -11.03
C ASP A 154 15.43 -17.58 -11.81
N TRP A 155 15.15 -16.42 -12.43
CA TRP A 155 14.00 -16.21 -13.31
C TRP A 155 14.50 -15.61 -14.64
N THR A 156 15.11 -16.46 -15.45
CA THR A 156 15.93 -16.06 -16.60
C THR A 156 15.16 -15.41 -17.77
N HIS A 157 13.88 -15.75 -17.94
CA HIS A 157 13.01 -15.29 -19.04
C HIS A 157 11.71 -14.67 -18.50
N TYR A 158 10.92 -14.01 -19.35
CA TYR A 158 9.60 -13.47 -18.97
C TYR A 158 8.73 -14.49 -18.21
N LEU A 159 8.68 -15.74 -18.69
CA LEU A 159 7.97 -16.87 -18.07
C LEU A 159 8.97 -17.89 -17.50
N HIS A 160 9.88 -17.42 -16.65
CA HIS A 160 10.90 -18.20 -15.93
C HIS A 160 12.02 -18.77 -16.79
N GLY A 161 11.74 -19.73 -17.67
CA GLY A 161 12.73 -20.46 -18.44
C GLY A 161 12.47 -20.48 -19.95
N PRO A 162 13.36 -21.15 -20.72
CA PRO A 162 13.16 -21.35 -22.17
C PRO A 162 11.99 -22.26 -22.50
N ASP A 163 11.54 -23.06 -21.52
CA ASP A 163 10.40 -23.96 -21.61
C ASP A 163 9.05 -23.22 -21.60
N ASN A 164 9.07 -21.91 -21.34
CA ASN A 164 7.88 -21.04 -21.35
C ASN A 164 6.85 -21.40 -20.26
N ASN A 165 7.24 -22.21 -19.29
CA ASN A 165 6.43 -22.58 -18.14
C ASN A 165 6.68 -21.57 -17.01
N ALA A 166 5.67 -20.76 -16.67
CA ALA A 166 5.82 -19.65 -15.71
C ALA A 166 5.89 -20.10 -14.24
N VAL A 167 6.71 -21.11 -13.95
CA VAL A 167 6.83 -21.82 -12.67
C VAL A 167 8.29 -21.81 -12.24
N SER A 168 8.60 -21.07 -11.19
CA SER A 168 9.93 -21.08 -10.58
C SER A 168 10.19 -22.36 -9.79
N ARG A 169 11.43 -22.83 -9.82
CA ARG A 169 11.93 -23.92 -8.96
C ARG A 169 12.36 -23.41 -7.58
N ASP A 170 12.11 -22.14 -7.27
CA ASP A 170 12.42 -21.55 -5.98
C ASP A 170 11.48 -22.11 -4.89
N GLN A 171 12.06 -22.81 -3.92
CA GLN A 171 11.32 -23.38 -2.80
C GLN A 171 11.38 -22.51 -1.54
N LEU A 172 12.04 -21.36 -1.58
CA LEU A 172 12.17 -20.42 -0.47
C LEU A 172 11.12 -19.30 -0.51
N VAL A 173 10.48 -19.08 -1.66
CA VAL A 173 9.39 -18.13 -1.84
C VAL A 173 8.20 -18.54 -0.98
N GLU A 174 7.75 -17.63 -0.12
CA GLU A 174 6.65 -17.81 0.81
C GLU A 174 5.73 -16.57 0.78
N PRO A 175 4.47 -16.67 1.25
CA PRO A 175 3.60 -15.50 1.38
C PRO A 175 4.31 -14.34 2.11
N PRO A 176 4.22 -13.10 1.59
CA PRO A 176 5.03 -12.00 2.07
C PRO A 176 4.66 -11.59 3.49
N LYS A 177 5.67 -11.48 4.36
CA LYS A 177 5.52 -11.06 5.77
C LYS A 177 6.27 -9.77 6.09
N ARG A 178 7.23 -9.39 5.26
CA ARG A 178 8.02 -8.16 5.39
C ARG A 178 8.53 -7.64 4.05
N LEU A 179 8.94 -6.39 4.06
CA LEU A 179 9.64 -5.74 2.96
C LEU A 179 11.15 -6.06 3.05
N GLN A 180 11.72 -6.69 2.03
CA GLN A 180 13.18 -6.87 1.94
C GLN A 180 13.83 -5.53 1.58
N TRP A 181 13.32 -4.85 0.56
CA TRP A 181 13.71 -3.49 0.17
C TRP A 181 12.63 -2.84 -0.69
N ILE A 182 12.69 -1.51 -0.77
CA ILE A 182 11.91 -0.67 -1.69
C ILE A 182 12.86 0.22 -2.50
N GLY A 183 12.61 0.40 -3.79
CA GLY A 183 13.46 1.13 -4.71
C GLY A 183 12.70 1.97 -5.73
N GLY A 184 13.43 2.78 -6.49
CA GLY A 184 12.83 3.58 -7.57
C GLY A 184 12.41 2.75 -8.81
N PRO A 185 11.56 3.31 -9.70
CA PRO A 185 10.89 4.59 -9.56
C PRO A 185 9.71 4.50 -8.56
N ARG A 186 9.44 5.60 -7.85
CA ARG A 186 8.40 5.66 -6.80
C ARG A 186 6.99 5.39 -7.35
N TYR A 187 6.73 5.86 -8.57
CA TYR A 187 5.45 5.74 -9.24
C TYR A 187 5.65 5.39 -10.72
N GLY A 188 4.68 4.70 -11.30
CA GLY A 188 4.52 4.68 -12.76
C GLY A 188 4.00 6.04 -13.26
N ARG A 189 4.10 6.27 -14.58
CA ARG A 189 3.79 7.57 -15.18
C ARG A 189 2.32 7.96 -15.16
N HIS A 190 1.41 7.00 -15.35
CA HIS A 190 -0.02 7.32 -15.41
C HIS A 190 -0.91 6.10 -15.21
N HIS A 191 -2.14 6.34 -14.75
CA HIS A 191 -3.10 5.28 -14.47
C HIS A 191 -4.06 4.93 -15.60
N ASP A 192 -4.36 5.88 -16.49
CA ASP A 192 -5.25 5.69 -17.65
C ASP A 192 -4.54 5.10 -18.88
N HIS A 193 -3.26 4.74 -18.74
CA HIS A 193 -2.43 4.27 -19.84
C HIS A 193 -1.55 3.10 -19.42
N MET A 194 -0.72 2.62 -20.34
CA MET A 194 0.10 1.44 -20.12
C MET A 194 1.12 1.58 -18.99
N SER A 195 1.48 0.42 -18.42
CA SER A 195 2.41 0.32 -17.30
C SER A 195 3.78 0.86 -17.69
N SER A 196 4.41 1.63 -16.79
CA SER A 196 5.81 2.02 -16.94
C SER A 196 6.76 0.84 -16.81
N ALA A 197 6.37 -0.24 -16.13
CA ALA A 197 7.11 -1.51 -16.09
C ALA A 197 6.72 -2.37 -17.29
N ASN A 198 7.69 -2.81 -18.09
CA ASN A 198 7.44 -3.67 -19.25
C ASN A 198 7.95 -5.10 -19.03
N ALA A 199 9.24 -5.26 -18.76
CA ALA A 199 9.90 -6.57 -18.63
C ALA A 199 10.70 -6.64 -17.34
N MET A 200 10.82 -7.83 -16.77
CA MET A 200 11.69 -8.10 -15.62
C MET A 200 12.14 -9.56 -15.64
N VAL A 201 13.42 -9.78 -15.38
CA VAL A 201 14.08 -11.09 -15.25
C VAL A 201 15.13 -11.03 -14.14
N ALA A 202 15.58 -12.17 -13.66
CA ALA A 202 16.58 -12.29 -12.60
C ALA A 202 17.58 -13.40 -12.89
N ALA A 203 18.87 -13.08 -12.74
CA ALA A 203 19.96 -14.05 -12.85
C ALA A 203 21.17 -13.59 -12.01
N GLY A 204 21.92 -14.54 -11.45
CA GLY A 204 23.19 -14.27 -10.76
C GLY A 204 23.07 -13.25 -9.62
N GLY A 205 21.98 -13.30 -8.83
CA GLY A 205 21.75 -12.39 -7.70
C GLY A 205 21.35 -10.97 -8.10
N ARG A 206 20.95 -10.75 -9.36
CA ARG A 206 20.57 -9.44 -9.90
C ARG A 206 19.18 -9.50 -10.52
N VAL A 207 18.51 -8.35 -10.52
CA VAL A 207 17.22 -8.15 -11.20
C VAL A 207 17.41 -7.14 -12.31
N PHE A 208 16.98 -7.51 -13.51
CA PHE A 208 17.02 -6.67 -14.71
C PHE A 208 15.59 -6.31 -15.10
N ALA A 209 15.32 -5.02 -15.31
CA ALA A 209 13.97 -4.58 -15.64
C ALA A 209 13.96 -3.39 -16.60
N ILE A 210 12.97 -3.38 -17.50
CA ILE A 210 12.75 -2.31 -18.46
C ILE A 210 11.63 -1.39 -17.97
N PHE A 211 11.98 -0.12 -17.76
CA PHE A 211 11.07 0.90 -17.22
C PHE A 211 11.04 2.18 -18.04
N ASP A 212 9.87 2.80 -18.14
CA ASP A 212 9.72 4.20 -18.52
C ASP A 212 9.98 5.11 -17.31
N HIS A 213 11.16 5.75 -17.32
CA HIS A 213 11.60 6.75 -16.36
C HIS A 213 11.32 8.20 -16.82
N GLY A 214 10.39 8.38 -17.77
CA GLY A 214 9.84 9.68 -18.15
C GLY A 214 9.09 10.35 -17.00
N SER A 215 8.83 11.65 -17.12
CA SER A 215 8.18 12.42 -16.05
C SER A 215 6.79 11.85 -15.75
N PRO A 216 6.45 11.60 -14.47
CA PRO A 216 5.10 11.22 -14.05
C PRO A 216 4.16 12.42 -13.92
N GLN A 217 4.63 13.67 -14.07
CA GLN A 217 3.80 14.86 -13.93
C GLN A 217 2.76 15.00 -15.05
N SER A 218 3.10 14.54 -16.25
CA SER A 218 2.19 14.54 -17.39
C SER A 218 2.57 13.43 -18.36
N ILE A 219 1.54 12.71 -18.83
CA ILE A 219 1.71 11.68 -19.85
C ILE A 219 2.06 12.26 -21.24
N GLN A 220 1.79 13.55 -21.46
CA GLN A 220 2.12 14.21 -22.73
C GLN A 220 3.63 14.43 -22.89
N LEU A 221 4.41 14.32 -21.80
CA LEU A 221 5.86 14.40 -21.87
C LEU A 221 6.44 13.13 -22.53
N PRO A 222 7.61 13.20 -23.20
CA PRO A 222 8.22 12.03 -23.81
C PRO A 222 8.52 10.91 -22.81
N SER A 223 8.40 9.64 -23.24
CA SER A 223 8.90 8.48 -22.50
C SER A 223 10.43 8.46 -22.47
N ARG A 224 11.00 7.91 -21.39
CA ARG A 224 12.44 7.66 -21.26
C ARG A 224 12.66 6.22 -20.81
N TRP A 225 12.75 5.31 -21.77
CA TRP A 225 12.94 3.88 -21.52
C TRP A 225 14.36 3.56 -21.11
N GLN A 226 14.50 2.73 -20.07
CA GLN A 226 15.79 2.28 -19.57
C GLN A 226 15.73 0.81 -19.17
N LEU A 227 16.78 0.06 -19.50
CA LEU A 227 17.12 -1.19 -18.84
C LEU A 227 17.87 -0.87 -17.55
N VAL A 228 17.41 -1.41 -16.43
CA VAL A 228 17.95 -1.16 -15.10
C VAL A 228 18.39 -2.48 -14.48
N ALA A 229 19.65 -2.56 -14.06
CA ALA A 229 20.14 -3.67 -13.26
C ALA A 229 20.17 -3.27 -11.78
N ARG A 230 19.69 -4.16 -10.93
CA ARG A 230 19.67 -4.01 -9.48
C ARG A 230 20.26 -5.23 -8.81
N ASP A 231 20.88 -5.02 -7.65
CA ASP A 231 21.10 -6.11 -6.71
C ASP A 231 19.74 -6.65 -6.22
N ALA A 232 19.59 -7.97 -6.22
CA ALA A 232 18.32 -8.61 -5.88
C ALA A 232 17.96 -8.51 -4.39
N PHE A 233 18.94 -8.32 -3.51
CA PHE A 233 18.83 -8.54 -2.07
C PHE A 233 18.77 -7.25 -1.26
N ASN A 234 19.35 -6.15 -1.79
CA ASN A 234 19.23 -4.80 -1.22
C ASN A 234 18.60 -3.76 -2.16
N GLY A 235 18.37 -4.12 -3.43
CA GLY A 235 17.66 -3.26 -4.38
C GLY A 235 18.47 -2.11 -4.95
N LEU A 236 19.78 -2.02 -4.65
CA LEU A 236 20.64 -0.97 -5.18
C LEU A 236 20.78 -1.06 -6.70
N VAL A 237 20.80 0.09 -7.35
CA VAL A 237 20.99 0.18 -8.80
C VAL A 237 22.47 0.01 -9.09
N LEU A 238 22.79 -1.00 -9.91
CA LEU A 238 24.17 -1.26 -10.32
C LEU A 238 24.53 -0.42 -11.56
N TRP A 239 23.61 -0.38 -12.53
CA TRP A 239 23.75 0.42 -13.73
C TRP A 239 22.39 0.65 -14.40
N ARG A 240 22.35 1.64 -15.31
CA ARG A 240 21.21 1.94 -16.16
C ARG A 240 21.70 2.07 -17.60
N LYS A 241 20.96 1.49 -18.53
CA LYS A 241 21.20 1.66 -19.97
C LYS A 241 19.96 2.27 -20.60
N SER A 242 20.11 3.43 -21.24
CA SER A 242 19.03 4.05 -22.01
C SER A 242 18.67 3.18 -23.21
N LEU A 243 17.37 3.09 -23.51
CA LEU A 243 16.83 2.36 -24.65
C LEU A 243 16.16 3.35 -25.60
N SER A 244 16.16 3.03 -26.89
CA SER A 244 15.24 3.66 -27.85
C SER A 244 13.79 3.47 -27.37
N PRO A 245 12.84 4.36 -27.74
CA PRO A 245 11.45 4.25 -27.29
C PRO A 245 10.89 2.83 -27.46
N TRP A 246 10.49 2.22 -26.33
CA TRP A 246 10.11 0.81 -26.25
C TRP A 246 8.63 0.54 -26.55
N PHE A 247 7.80 1.57 -26.38
CA PHE A 247 6.46 1.76 -26.95
C PHE A 247 6.00 3.18 -26.60
N THR A 248 4.91 3.67 -27.21
CA THR A 248 4.37 5.00 -26.89
C THR A 248 3.61 5.01 -25.56
N GLN A 249 3.85 6.02 -24.72
CA GLN A 249 3.09 6.20 -23.48
C GLN A 249 1.58 6.40 -23.71
N MET A 250 1.17 6.70 -24.95
CA MET A 250 -0.23 6.94 -25.30
C MET A 250 -1.06 5.66 -25.48
N TYR A 251 -0.49 4.46 -25.34
CA TYR A 251 -1.27 3.23 -25.40
C TYR A 251 -2.41 3.23 -24.37
N PRO A 252 -3.64 2.84 -24.76
CA PRO A 252 -4.76 2.76 -23.85
C PRO A 252 -4.51 1.81 -22.69
N LEU A 253 -5.11 2.10 -21.53
CA LEU A 253 -5.08 1.25 -20.35
C LEU A 253 -5.35 -0.23 -20.69
N LYS A 254 -4.51 -1.13 -20.15
CA LYS A 254 -4.63 -2.60 -20.28
C LYS A 254 -4.71 -3.10 -21.73
N SER A 255 -4.04 -2.42 -22.66
CA SER A 255 -4.14 -2.72 -24.09
C SER A 255 -2.79 -2.79 -24.82
N GLY A 256 -1.67 -2.72 -24.09
CA GLY A 256 -0.33 -2.74 -24.69
C GLY A 256 0.13 -4.15 -25.13
N PRO A 257 1.20 -4.21 -25.94
CA PRO A 257 1.72 -5.43 -26.53
C PRO A 257 2.33 -6.38 -25.49
N ALA A 258 1.76 -7.58 -25.36
CA ALA A 258 2.20 -8.60 -24.40
C ALA A 258 3.46 -9.37 -24.83
N ILE A 259 3.98 -9.12 -26.05
CA ILE A 259 5.21 -9.74 -26.57
C ILE A 259 6.48 -8.98 -26.17
N LEU A 260 6.40 -7.69 -25.80
CA LEU A 260 7.57 -6.87 -25.50
C LEU A 260 8.47 -7.47 -24.39
N PRO A 261 7.92 -8.12 -23.34
CA PRO A 261 8.74 -8.78 -22.32
C PRO A 261 9.63 -9.91 -22.85
N ARG A 262 9.34 -10.47 -24.04
CA ARG A 262 10.14 -11.55 -24.68
C ARG A 262 11.50 -11.09 -25.21
N ARG A 263 11.80 -9.79 -25.15
CA ARG A 263 13.03 -9.19 -25.65
C ARG A 263 14.09 -9.00 -24.56
N LEU A 264 13.90 -9.59 -23.38
CA LEU A 264 14.83 -9.51 -22.26
C LEU A 264 15.03 -10.91 -21.66
N VAL A 265 16.28 -11.37 -21.65
CA VAL A 265 16.71 -12.64 -21.05
C VAL A 265 17.98 -12.39 -20.24
N ALA A 266 18.08 -12.96 -19.05
CA ALA A 266 19.30 -12.91 -18.24
C ALA A 266 19.68 -14.32 -17.81
N VAL A 267 20.94 -14.70 -18.01
CA VAL A 267 21.47 -16.01 -17.65
C VAL A 267 22.89 -15.82 -17.15
N GLU A 268 23.19 -16.35 -15.97
CA GLU A 268 24.51 -16.27 -15.33
C GLU A 268 25.03 -14.83 -15.27
N ASP A 269 26.07 -14.51 -16.04
CA ASP A 269 26.77 -13.23 -16.07
C ASP A 269 26.44 -12.38 -17.32
N ALA A 270 25.41 -12.76 -18.08
CA ALA A 270 25.01 -12.09 -19.32
C ALA A 270 23.52 -11.70 -19.35
N VAL A 271 23.25 -10.56 -20.00
CA VAL A 271 21.88 -10.10 -20.32
C VAL A 271 21.74 -9.96 -21.82
N TYR A 272 20.81 -10.70 -22.42
CA TYR A 272 20.45 -10.63 -23.83
C TYR A 272 19.20 -9.78 -24.00
N VAL A 273 19.32 -8.70 -24.76
CA VAL A 273 18.27 -7.69 -24.91
C VAL A 273 18.34 -7.02 -26.28
N THR A 274 17.23 -6.51 -26.80
CA THR A 274 17.30 -5.55 -27.92
C THR A 274 17.44 -4.13 -27.35
N LEU A 275 18.27 -3.25 -27.91
CA LEU A 275 18.43 -1.88 -27.36
C LEU A 275 17.36 -0.89 -27.84
N GLY A 276 16.49 -1.36 -28.73
CA GLY A 276 15.29 -0.70 -29.21
C GLY A 276 14.32 -1.71 -29.83
N ILE A 277 13.15 -1.24 -30.25
CA ILE A 277 12.22 -2.06 -31.05
C ILE A 277 12.81 -2.26 -32.45
N GLY A 278 12.88 -3.51 -32.90
CA GLY A 278 13.40 -3.88 -34.22
C GLY A 278 14.93 -3.89 -34.31
N GLU A 279 15.63 -3.57 -33.24
CA GLU A 279 17.08 -3.68 -33.17
C GLU A 279 17.53 -5.13 -32.95
N PRO A 280 18.77 -5.51 -33.34
CA PRO A 280 19.29 -6.85 -33.10
C PRO A 280 19.45 -7.14 -31.61
N VAL A 281 19.56 -8.42 -31.27
CA VAL A 281 19.93 -8.85 -29.92
C VAL A 281 21.35 -8.39 -29.61
N THR A 282 21.53 -7.86 -28.41
CA THR A 282 22.80 -7.45 -27.82
C THR A 282 23.00 -8.20 -26.50
N ALA A 283 24.17 -8.82 -26.34
CA ALA A 283 24.63 -9.37 -25.08
C ALA A 283 25.37 -8.29 -24.29
N LEU A 284 24.94 -8.09 -23.05
CA LEU A 284 25.55 -7.20 -22.07
C LEU A 284 26.17 -8.01 -20.94
N ASP A 285 27.25 -7.49 -20.36
CA ASP A 285 27.73 -7.93 -19.06
C ASP A 285 26.67 -7.64 -17.98
N ALA A 286 26.29 -8.65 -17.20
CA ALA A 286 25.23 -8.52 -16.20
C ALA A 286 25.61 -7.57 -15.06
N ALA A 287 26.90 -7.47 -14.71
CA ALA A 287 27.37 -6.68 -13.59
C ALA A 287 27.63 -5.21 -13.96
N THR A 288 28.12 -4.94 -15.17
CA THR A 288 28.54 -3.60 -15.61
C THR A 288 27.60 -2.98 -16.65
N GLY A 289 26.83 -3.79 -17.36
CA GLY A 289 26.01 -3.34 -18.49
C GLY A 289 26.82 -2.99 -19.73
N GLU A 290 28.12 -3.32 -19.77
CA GLU A 290 28.96 -3.14 -20.95
C GLU A 290 28.54 -4.10 -22.07
N VAL A 291 28.63 -3.64 -23.32
CA VAL A 291 28.29 -4.47 -24.48
C VAL A 291 29.37 -5.51 -24.69
N ARG A 292 29.04 -6.79 -24.57
CA ARG A 292 29.93 -7.91 -24.89
C ARG A 292 29.87 -8.25 -26.37
N HIS A 293 28.67 -8.33 -26.94
CA HIS A 293 28.46 -8.72 -28.34
C HIS A 293 27.12 -8.19 -28.89
N THR A 294 27.01 -8.02 -30.20
CA THR A 294 25.74 -7.69 -30.89
C THR A 294 25.55 -8.60 -32.09
N TYR A 295 24.47 -9.37 -32.10
CA TYR A 295 24.17 -10.40 -33.08
C TYR A 295 23.45 -9.80 -34.28
N LYS A 296 24.19 -9.17 -35.21
CA LYS A 296 23.63 -8.39 -36.33
C LYS A 296 22.62 -9.16 -37.20
N GLN A 297 22.80 -10.48 -37.37
CA GLN A 297 21.87 -11.34 -38.12
C GLN A 297 20.46 -11.43 -37.50
N THR A 298 20.27 -10.92 -36.28
CA THR A 298 18.98 -10.86 -35.58
C THR A 298 18.30 -9.51 -35.66
N ASP A 299 18.73 -8.62 -36.57
CA ASP A 299 18.05 -7.34 -36.84
C ASP A 299 16.55 -7.58 -37.13
N GLY A 300 15.68 -6.87 -36.41
CA GLY A 300 14.23 -7.18 -36.36
C GLY A 300 13.82 -8.16 -35.25
N ALA A 301 14.62 -8.37 -34.21
CA ALA A 301 14.33 -9.33 -33.15
C ALA A 301 13.02 -9.00 -32.39
N GLU A 302 12.15 -10.00 -32.30
CA GLU A 302 10.88 -9.93 -31.57
C GLU A 302 10.88 -10.70 -30.27
N GLU A 303 11.51 -11.87 -30.26
CA GLU A 303 11.52 -12.79 -29.13
C GLU A 303 12.89 -13.45 -28.99
N ILE A 304 13.34 -13.60 -27.75
CA ILE A 304 14.62 -14.19 -27.40
C ILE A 304 14.35 -15.36 -26.45
N VAL A 305 14.87 -16.54 -26.80
CA VAL A 305 14.91 -17.72 -25.94
C VAL A 305 16.35 -18.20 -25.85
N PHE A 306 16.86 -18.36 -24.64
CA PHE A 306 18.17 -18.94 -24.36
C PHE A 306 17.99 -20.36 -23.80
N SER A 307 18.50 -21.36 -24.51
CA SER A 307 18.53 -22.75 -24.05
C SER A 307 19.94 -23.29 -24.19
N GLU A 308 20.58 -23.67 -23.08
CA GLU A 308 21.91 -24.31 -23.00
C GLU A 308 22.95 -23.73 -23.97
N GLY A 309 23.23 -22.42 -23.88
CA GLY A 309 24.25 -21.76 -24.71
C GLY A 309 23.83 -21.43 -26.15
N VAL A 310 22.57 -21.72 -26.52
CA VAL A 310 22.00 -21.40 -27.83
C VAL A 310 20.95 -20.28 -27.67
N LEU A 311 21.09 -19.22 -28.45
CA LEU A 311 20.08 -18.19 -28.63
C LEU A 311 19.16 -18.59 -29.79
N LEU A 312 17.87 -18.66 -29.52
CA LEU A 312 16.81 -18.83 -30.48
C LEU A 312 16.05 -17.52 -30.56
N VAL A 313 16.05 -16.90 -31.74
CA VAL A 313 15.51 -15.56 -31.94
C VAL A 313 14.46 -15.57 -33.03
N VAL A 314 13.25 -15.10 -32.69
CA VAL A 314 12.22 -14.80 -33.69
C VAL A 314 12.51 -13.43 -34.26
N VAL A 315 12.57 -13.33 -35.59
CA VAL A 315 12.90 -12.10 -36.31
C VAL A 315 11.75 -11.72 -37.25
N ASP A 316 11.25 -10.49 -37.10
CA ASP A 316 10.23 -9.87 -37.95
C ASP A 316 10.80 -8.61 -38.61
N PRO A 317 10.85 -8.55 -39.96
CA PRO A 317 11.41 -7.42 -40.68
C PRO A 317 10.52 -6.16 -40.74
N VAL A 318 9.26 -6.16 -40.26
CA VAL A 318 8.27 -5.11 -40.61
C VAL A 318 7.79 -4.22 -39.43
N THR A 319 7.99 -4.61 -38.17
CA THR A 319 7.10 -4.17 -37.05
C THR A 319 7.59 -3.05 -36.08
N PRO A 320 8.50 -2.09 -36.38
CA PRO A 320 8.76 -0.99 -35.43
C PRO A 320 7.68 0.11 -35.39
N LYS A 321 7.08 0.46 -36.53
CA LYS A 321 6.26 1.68 -36.65
C LYS A 321 4.88 1.56 -35.99
N GLU A 322 4.29 0.38 -36.02
CA GLU A 322 2.94 0.14 -35.48
C GLU A 322 2.92 0.14 -33.95
N LEU A 323 3.92 -0.48 -33.32
CA LEU A 323 4.15 -0.48 -31.87
C LEU A 323 4.45 0.92 -31.30
N LEU A 324 4.84 1.87 -32.14
CA LEU A 324 5.06 3.26 -31.75
C LEU A 324 3.83 4.16 -32.01
N SER A 325 2.84 3.66 -32.75
CA SER A 325 1.68 4.45 -33.19
C SER A 325 0.54 4.52 -32.16
N GLY A 326 0.52 3.62 -31.16
CA GLY A 326 -0.50 3.61 -30.11
C GLY A 326 -1.89 3.13 -30.55
N GLY A 327 -1.98 2.48 -31.73
CA GLY A 327 -3.21 1.96 -32.33
C GLY A 327 -3.69 0.61 -31.78
N ASP A 328 -4.65 0.00 -32.48
CA ASP A 328 -5.18 -1.33 -32.16
C ASP A 328 -4.06 -2.38 -32.18
N ASN A 329 -3.94 -3.12 -31.07
CA ASN A 329 -2.82 -4.01 -30.79
C ASN A 329 -3.07 -5.42 -31.36
N GLU A 330 -3.12 -5.47 -32.69
CA GLU A 330 -3.40 -6.65 -33.49
C GLU A 330 -2.14 -7.09 -34.24
N PHE A 331 -1.76 -8.36 -34.09
CA PHE A 331 -0.68 -8.98 -34.84
C PHE A 331 -1.25 -9.70 -36.05
N MET A 332 -0.74 -9.33 -37.23
CA MET A 332 -1.08 -9.96 -38.49
C MET A 332 -0.23 -11.23 -38.71
N ALA A 333 -0.81 -12.21 -39.39
CA ALA A 333 -0.09 -13.38 -39.85
C ALA A 333 0.93 -13.00 -40.92
N GLU A 334 2.16 -12.75 -40.48
CA GLU A 334 3.28 -12.34 -41.33
C GLU A 334 4.48 -13.27 -41.17
N LYS A 335 5.23 -13.42 -42.26
CA LYS A 335 6.43 -14.25 -42.33
C LYS A 335 7.44 -13.83 -41.29
N ARG A 336 7.94 -14.82 -40.54
CA ARG A 336 8.97 -14.64 -39.51
C ARG A 336 10.07 -15.65 -39.70
N ARG A 337 11.29 -15.27 -39.31
CA ARG A 337 12.44 -16.19 -39.28
C ARG A 337 12.70 -16.63 -37.85
N ILE A 338 13.13 -17.87 -37.68
CA ILE A 338 13.74 -18.35 -36.43
C ILE A 338 15.23 -18.52 -36.72
N VAL A 339 16.05 -17.78 -36.00
CA VAL A 339 17.51 -17.81 -36.11
C VAL A 339 18.08 -18.48 -34.85
N ALA A 340 18.89 -19.53 -35.03
CA ALA A 340 19.59 -20.19 -33.93
C ALA A 340 21.08 -19.87 -33.95
N LEU A 341 21.63 -19.41 -32.83
CA LEU A 341 23.00 -18.92 -32.72
C LEU A 341 23.68 -19.50 -31.49
N GLN A 342 24.99 -19.74 -31.56
CA GLN A 342 25.79 -19.92 -30.34
C GLN A 342 25.90 -18.59 -29.61
N ALA A 343 25.51 -18.56 -28.33
CA ALA A 343 25.51 -17.33 -27.56
C ALA A 343 26.93 -16.75 -27.36
N ARG A 344 27.93 -17.62 -27.15
CA ARG A 344 29.31 -17.18 -26.84
C ARG A 344 29.98 -16.36 -27.95
N ASP A 345 29.76 -16.69 -29.22
CA ASP A 345 30.52 -16.17 -30.37
C ASP A 345 29.61 -15.68 -31.52
N GLY A 346 28.30 -15.89 -31.41
CA GLY A 346 27.33 -15.46 -32.40
C GLY A 346 27.30 -16.32 -33.66
N LYS A 347 27.97 -17.48 -33.69
CA LYS A 347 27.95 -18.38 -34.85
C LYS A 347 26.52 -18.88 -35.11
N THR A 348 26.01 -18.61 -36.30
CA THR A 348 24.73 -19.16 -36.76
C THR A 348 24.82 -20.68 -36.90
N LEU A 349 23.90 -21.36 -36.23
CA LEU A 349 23.72 -22.81 -36.31
C LEU A 349 22.79 -23.14 -37.50
N TRP A 350 21.64 -22.48 -37.56
CA TRP A 350 20.65 -22.62 -38.62
C TRP A 350 19.68 -21.43 -38.60
N GLU A 351 18.95 -21.27 -39.70
CA GLU A 351 17.92 -20.25 -39.87
C GLU A 351 16.80 -20.80 -40.75
N ASN A 352 15.56 -20.64 -40.31
CA ASN A 352 14.38 -21.07 -41.05
C ASN A 352 13.37 -19.92 -41.19
N GLU A 353 12.75 -19.80 -42.36
CA GLU A 353 11.60 -18.91 -42.60
C GLU A 353 10.30 -19.69 -42.46
N TRP A 354 9.32 -19.10 -41.79
CA TRP A 354 8.00 -19.67 -41.56
C TRP A 354 6.90 -18.72 -42.06
N PRO A 355 5.78 -19.25 -42.60
CA PRO A 355 4.63 -18.42 -42.98
C PRO A 355 4.14 -17.53 -41.85
N TRP A 356 4.17 -18.06 -40.62
CA TRP A 356 3.99 -17.30 -39.40
C TRP A 356 4.64 -18.04 -38.23
N VAL A 357 5.19 -17.30 -37.27
CA VAL A 357 5.57 -17.77 -35.94
C VAL A 357 4.75 -16.95 -34.98
N VAL A 358 3.74 -17.54 -34.36
CA VAL A 358 2.85 -16.79 -33.48
C VAL A 358 3.64 -16.30 -32.27
N PRO A 359 3.78 -14.98 -32.08
CA PRO A 359 4.52 -14.44 -30.96
C PRO A 359 3.98 -14.93 -29.61
N GLY A 360 4.87 -15.27 -28.70
CA GLY A 360 4.60 -15.76 -27.35
C GLY A 360 4.51 -17.27 -27.24
N THR A 361 4.64 -17.99 -28.35
CA THR A 361 4.54 -19.46 -28.38
C THR A 361 5.89 -20.16 -28.55
N LEU A 362 6.98 -19.44 -28.81
CA LEU A 362 8.30 -20.05 -28.89
C LEU A 362 8.73 -20.57 -27.50
N GLY A 363 9.04 -21.86 -27.43
CA GLY A 363 9.65 -22.53 -26.29
C GLY A 363 10.70 -23.53 -26.75
N ALA A 364 11.65 -23.87 -25.87
CA ALA A 364 12.73 -24.81 -26.18
C ALA A 364 13.13 -25.64 -24.96
N ASP A 365 13.56 -26.87 -25.23
CA ASP A 365 14.26 -27.72 -24.27
C ASP A 365 15.70 -28.02 -24.77
N ALA A 366 16.36 -29.02 -24.20
CA ALA A 366 17.72 -29.41 -24.59
C ALA A 366 17.82 -29.96 -26.02
N GLN A 367 16.74 -30.43 -26.63
CA GLN A 367 16.75 -31.14 -27.91
C GLN A 367 15.88 -30.47 -28.98
N ARG A 368 14.87 -29.71 -28.58
CA ARG A 368 13.77 -29.29 -29.43
C ARG A 368 13.45 -27.81 -29.29
N VAL A 369 12.90 -27.26 -30.37
CA VAL A 369 12.27 -25.93 -30.42
C VAL A 369 10.82 -26.13 -30.82
N VAL A 370 9.90 -25.50 -30.10
CA VAL A 370 8.46 -25.68 -30.31
C VAL A 370 7.79 -24.32 -30.44
N PHE A 371 6.88 -24.17 -31.39
CA PHE A 371 6.09 -22.94 -31.58
C PHE A 371 4.77 -23.25 -32.31
N TYR A 372 3.88 -22.26 -32.36
CA TYR A 372 2.63 -22.34 -33.12
C TYR A 372 2.74 -21.50 -34.40
N ASP A 373 2.41 -22.07 -35.56
CA ASP A 373 2.52 -21.40 -36.86
C ASP A 373 1.24 -20.70 -37.33
N GLY A 374 0.25 -20.58 -36.44
CA GLY A 374 -1.08 -20.06 -36.77
C GLY A 374 -2.08 -21.12 -37.25
N SER A 375 -1.63 -22.36 -37.44
CA SER A 375 -2.48 -23.50 -37.82
C SER A 375 -2.16 -24.79 -37.05
N SER A 376 -0.88 -25.06 -36.80
CA SER A 376 -0.36 -26.28 -36.17
C SER A 376 0.76 -25.94 -35.17
N VAL A 377 0.97 -26.83 -34.20
CA VAL A 377 2.14 -26.77 -33.32
C VAL A 377 3.28 -27.53 -33.97
N ILE A 378 4.44 -26.88 -34.09
CA ILE A 378 5.61 -27.37 -34.81
C ILE A 378 6.71 -27.73 -33.82
N GLY A 379 7.34 -28.89 -34.00
CA GLY A 379 8.55 -29.28 -33.28
C GLY A 379 9.74 -29.35 -34.22
N LEU A 380 10.80 -28.61 -33.91
CA LEU A 380 12.08 -28.62 -34.65
C LEU A 380 13.17 -29.27 -33.81
N ASN A 381 14.17 -29.85 -34.46
CA ASN A 381 15.43 -30.21 -33.83
C ASN A 381 16.23 -28.95 -33.51
N ARG A 382 16.62 -28.75 -32.26
CA ARG A 382 17.36 -27.55 -31.83
C ARG A 382 18.75 -27.46 -32.46
N ALA A 383 19.37 -28.58 -32.81
CA ALA A 383 20.74 -28.60 -33.34
C ALA A 383 20.83 -28.16 -34.81
N ASP A 384 19.86 -28.55 -35.65
CA ASP A 384 19.90 -28.30 -37.11
C ASP A 384 18.65 -27.63 -37.69
N GLY A 385 17.65 -27.33 -36.87
CA GLY A 385 16.45 -26.60 -37.25
C GLY A 385 15.44 -27.42 -38.05
N LYS A 386 15.69 -28.71 -38.34
CA LYS A 386 14.76 -29.50 -39.16
C LYS A 386 13.47 -29.82 -38.41
N GLU A 387 12.35 -29.78 -39.13
CA GLU A 387 11.05 -30.21 -38.61
C GLU A 387 11.13 -31.70 -38.22
N LEU A 388 10.83 -31.98 -36.95
CA LEU A 388 10.71 -33.33 -36.41
C LEU A 388 9.29 -33.83 -36.54
N TRP A 389 8.33 -32.96 -36.23
CA TRP A 389 6.91 -33.28 -36.23
C TRP A 389 6.05 -32.01 -36.28
N ARG A 390 4.78 -32.24 -36.62
CA ARG A 390 3.71 -31.24 -36.63
C ARG A 390 2.46 -31.85 -36.02
N CYS A 391 1.81 -31.12 -35.13
CA CYS A 391 0.64 -31.58 -34.40
C CYS A 391 -0.57 -30.68 -34.63
N GLY A 392 -1.71 -31.31 -34.96
CA GLY A 392 -3.04 -30.69 -34.98
C GLY A 392 -3.31 -29.74 -36.15
N THR A 393 -4.59 -29.42 -36.32
CA THR A 393 -5.07 -28.32 -37.20
C THR A 393 -6.05 -27.51 -36.37
N PHE A 394 -5.57 -26.46 -35.72
CA PHE A 394 -6.35 -25.65 -34.78
C PHE A 394 -7.14 -24.52 -35.49
N GLY A 395 -7.13 -24.53 -36.83
CA GLY A 395 -7.78 -23.56 -37.71
C GLY A 395 -6.88 -22.36 -38.00
N PRO A 396 -6.86 -21.85 -39.25
CA PRO A 396 -6.00 -20.72 -39.60
C PRO A 396 -6.44 -19.47 -38.83
N VAL A 397 -5.45 -18.74 -38.34
CA VAL A 397 -5.64 -17.44 -37.69
C VAL A 397 -4.99 -16.39 -38.58
N ALA A 398 -5.79 -15.45 -39.08
CA ALA A 398 -5.29 -14.37 -39.94
C ALA A 398 -4.69 -13.20 -39.15
N SER A 399 -5.21 -12.97 -37.94
CA SER A 399 -4.75 -11.95 -37.01
C SER A 399 -5.15 -12.27 -35.58
N MET A 400 -4.49 -11.64 -34.60
CA MET A 400 -4.79 -11.86 -33.19
C MET A 400 -4.46 -10.63 -32.33
N ARG A 401 -5.21 -10.41 -31.27
CA ARG A 401 -4.86 -9.38 -30.27
C ARG A 401 -3.72 -9.87 -29.39
N SER A 402 -2.66 -9.07 -29.23
CA SER A 402 -1.46 -9.51 -28.50
C SER A 402 -1.76 -10.01 -27.09
N TYR A 403 -2.71 -9.37 -26.40
CA TYR A 403 -2.96 -9.60 -24.97
C TYR A 403 -3.94 -10.74 -24.71
N PHE A 404 -4.40 -11.46 -25.73
CA PHE A 404 -5.17 -12.71 -25.61
C PHE A 404 -4.54 -13.84 -26.45
N MET A 405 -3.21 -13.84 -26.55
CA MET A 405 -2.46 -14.87 -27.30
C MET A 405 -2.57 -16.25 -26.63
N PRO A 406 -2.43 -17.35 -27.41
CA PRO A 406 -2.32 -18.68 -26.85
C PRO A 406 -1.02 -18.85 -26.08
N THR A 407 -0.99 -19.86 -25.22
CA THR A 407 0.18 -20.24 -24.42
C THR A 407 0.68 -21.58 -24.92
N LEU A 408 1.99 -21.69 -25.07
CA LEU A 408 2.68 -22.95 -25.32
C LEU A 408 3.75 -23.15 -24.25
N ALA A 409 3.69 -24.21 -23.45
CA ALA A 409 4.66 -24.51 -22.40
C ALA A 409 5.20 -25.93 -22.53
N LEU A 410 6.48 -26.13 -22.20
CA LEU A 410 7.16 -27.42 -22.26
C LEU A 410 7.42 -27.92 -20.84
N SER A 411 7.09 -29.18 -20.56
CA SER A 411 7.43 -29.80 -19.27
C SER A 411 7.29 -31.31 -19.36
N ASP A 412 8.13 -32.06 -18.65
CA ASP A 412 8.04 -33.53 -18.52
C ASP A 412 7.88 -34.28 -19.87
N GLY A 413 8.53 -33.80 -20.94
CA GLY A 413 8.44 -34.41 -22.27
C GLY A 413 7.14 -34.13 -23.03
N VAL A 414 6.34 -33.16 -22.57
CA VAL A 414 5.05 -32.75 -23.14
C VAL A 414 5.07 -31.26 -23.50
N ALA A 415 4.49 -30.90 -24.65
CA ALA A 415 4.10 -29.54 -24.98
C ALA A 415 2.62 -29.35 -24.65
N LEU A 416 2.32 -28.34 -23.84
CA LEU A 416 0.96 -27.92 -23.51
C LEU A 416 0.62 -26.69 -24.31
N PHE A 417 -0.46 -26.77 -25.08
CA PHE A 417 -0.92 -25.70 -25.94
C PHE A 417 -2.36 -25.32 -25.55
N THR A 418 -2.56 -24.07 -25.14
CA THR A 418 -3.92 -23.54 -24.98
C THR A 418 -4.45 -23.13 -26.34
N HIS A 419 -5.56 -23.74 -26.75
CA HIS A 419 -6.30 -23.26 -27.88
C HIS A 419 -7.33 -22.24 -27.40
N ASN A 420 -7.22 -21.03 -27.93
CA ASN A 420 -8.28 -20.05 -28.10
C ASN A 420 -7.67 -18.81 -28.70
N VAL A 421 -7.87 -18.65 -30.00
CA VAL A 421 -7.62 -17.36 -30.62
C VAL A 421 -8.99 -16.69 -30.73
N MET A 422 -9.10 -15.49 -30.18
CA MET A 422 -10.12 -14.53 -30.60
C MET A 422 -10.16 -14.53 -32.13
N ARG A 423 -11.11 -15.24 -32.75
CA ARG A 423 -11.49 -14.92 -34.12
C ARG A 423 -12.14 -13.55 -34.01
N VAL A 424 -11.59 -12.57 -34.70
CA VAL A 424 -12.40 -11.39 -35.02
C VAL A 424 -13.61 -11.96 -35.73
N SER A 425 -14.78 -11.89 -35.10
CA SER A 425 -16.01 -12.36 -35.73
C SER A 425 -16.13 -11.64 -37.06
N ASP A 426 -16.21 -12.41 -38.13
CA ASP A 426 -16.67 -11.97 -39.42
C ASP A 426 -17.92 -11.10 -39.18
N GLY A 427 -17.84 -9.83 -39.55
CA GLY A 427 -19.05 -9.16 -40.01
C GLY A 427 -19.56 -10.04 -41.13
N GLY A 428 -20.73 -10.65 -40.91
CA GLY A 428 -21.19 -11.83 -41.64
C GLY A 428 -21.01 -11.76 -43.15
N ASP A 429 -20.87 -12.95 -43.74
CA ASP A 429 -20.97 -13.26 -45.16
C ASP A 429 -21.66 -12.14 -45.97
N ASP A 430 -20.86 -11.30 -46.66
CA ASP A 430 -21.22 -10.53 -47.89
C ASP A 430 -20.28 -9.34 -48.25
N ALA A 431 -19.09 -9.18 -47.66
CA ALA A 431 -18.19 -8.08 -48.06
C ALA A 431 -17.02 -8.54 -48.96
N LYS A 432 -17.22 -8.42 -50.28
CA LYS A 432 -16.16 -8.45 -51.31
C LYS A 432 -15.01 -7.46 -50.98
N PRO A 433 -13.78 -7.71 -51.47
CA PRO A 433 -12.64 -6.84 -51.22
C PRO A 433 -12.80 -5.54 -52.00
N ALA A 434 -13.18 -4.45 -51.33
CA ALA A 434 -13.17 -3.11 -51.91
C ALA A 434 -11.90 -2.37 -51.49
N GLY A 435 -10.97 -2.23 -52.43
CA GLY A 435 -9.87 -1.29 -52.30
C GLY A 435 -10.40 0.12 -52.03
N GLY A 436 -9.91 0.77 -50.98
CA GLY A 436 -10.29 2.14 -50.68
C GLY A 436 -9.86 2.62 -49.31
N LYS A 437 -8.77 3.41 -49.27
CA LYS A 437 -8.36 4.17 -48.09
C LYS A 437 -9.45 5.19 -47.69
N LYS A 438 -10.24 4.93 -46.64
CA LYS A 438 -10.92 5.99 -45.89
C LYS A 438 -10.91 5.72 -44.38
N LYS A 439 -10.25 6.62 -43.65
CA LYS A 439 -10.29 6.73 -42.19
C LYS A 439 -11.70 7.15 -41.76
N ALA A 440 -12.36 6.33 -40.94
CA ALA A 440 -13.57 6.74 -40.24
C ALA A 440 -13.20 7.50 -38.96
N LYS A 441 -13.71 8.73 -38.81
CA LYS A 441 -13.59 9.56 -37.60
C LYS A 441 -14.58 9.09 -36.53
N ALA A 442 -14.15 9.21 -35.28
CA ALA A 442 -14.90 8.94 -34.06
C ALA A 442 -16.19 9.77 -33.94
N ALA A 443 -17.30 9.08 -33.65
CA ALA A 443 -18.44 9.63 -32.92
C ALA A 443 -19.24 8.45 -32.31
N GLY A 444 -19.35 8.40 -30.99
CA GLY A 444 -20.36 7.62 -30.27
C GLY A 444 -20.31 6.10 -30.46
N ALA A 445 -19.23 5.42 -30.04
CA ALA A 445 -19.27 3.97 -29.88
C ALA A 445 -20.16 3.62 -28.67
N THR A 446 -21.43 3.32 -28.93
CA THR A 446 -22.25 2.50 -28.04
C THR A 446 -21.50 1.19 -27.80
N LYS A 447 -21.06 0.98 -26.56
CA LYS A 447 -20.42 -0.25 -26.09
C LYS A 447 -21.28 -1.44 -26.47
N ALA A 448 -20.88 -2.19 -27.51
CA ALA A 448 -21.31 -3.56 -27.65
C ALA A 448 -20.86 -4.32 -26.37
N PRO A 449 -21.72 -5.15 -25.77
CA PRO A 449 -21.29 -6.05 -24.71
C PRO A 449 -20.26 -7.01 -25.31
N PHE A 450 -19.11 -7.16 -24.67
CA PHE A 450 -18.12 -8.18 -25.01
C PHE A 450 -18.68 -9.57 -24.65
N ASP A 451 -19.55 -10.13 -25.49
CA ASP A 451 -19.96 -11.54 -25.40
C ASP A 451 -18.79 -12.43 -25.85
N LEU A 452 -17.91 -12.76 -24.91
CA LEU A 452 -16.73 -13.61 -25.10
C LEU A 452 -17.05 -15.02 -24.56
N ASP A 453 -17.99 -15.74 -25.18
CA ASP A 453 -18.28 -17.13 -24.82
C ASP A 453 -17.37 -18.05 -25.65
N PHE A 454 -16.16 -18.36 -25.14
CA PHE A 454 -15.26 -19.30 -25.80
C PHE A 454 -15.21 -20.63 -25.06
N GLY A 455 -15.27 -21.73 -25.81
CA GLY A 455 -14.74 -23.01 -25.34
C GLY A 455 -13.21 -23.01 -25.43
N THR A 456 -12.53 -22.48 -24.42
CA THR A 456 -11.08 -22.68 -24.21
C THR A 456 -10.81 -24.17 -24.03
N SER A 457 -9.78 -24.69 -24.71
CA SER A 457 -9.29 -26.02 -24.42
C SER A 457 -7.77 -26.07 -24.40
N LEU A 458 -7.26 -27.14 -23.82
CA LEU A 458 -5.86 -27.40 -23.59
C LEU A 458 -5.51 -28.73 -24.23
N THR A 459 -4.51 -28.73 -25.11
CA THR A 459 -3.99 -29.92 -25.78
C THR A 459 -2.59 -30.23 -25.26
N ALA A 460 -2.39 -31.47 -24.81
CA ALA A 460 -1.07 -32.01 -24.48
C ALA A 460 -0.51 -32.78 -25.67
N ILE A 461 0.74 -32.52 -26.02
CA ILE A 461 1.43 -33.08 -27.19
C ILE A 461 2.70 -33.77 -26.71
N ASN A 462 2.88 -35.03 -27.08
CA ASN A 462 4.12 -35.75 -26.79
C ASN A 462 5.27 -35.14 -27.60
N LEU A 463 6.30 -34.63 -26.92
CA LEU A 463 7.40 -33.94 -27.62
C LEU A 463 8.30 -34.88 -28.44
N ALA A 464 8.28 -36.19 -28.16
CA ALA A 464 9.08 -37.16 -28.90
C ALA A 464 8.41 -37.55 -30.23
N THR A 465 7.08 -37.66 -30.25
CA THR A 465 6.33 -38.16 -31.41
C THR A 465 5.52 -37.10 -32.14
N GLY A 466 5.27 -35.94 -31.50
CA GLY A 466 4.35 -34.92 -32.00
C GLY A 466 2.88 -35.31 -31.98
N GLN A 467 2.53 -36.43 -31.32
CA GLN A 467 1.14 -36.88 -31.22
C GLN A 467 0.43 -36.19 -30.06
N ALA A 468 -0.82 -35.79 -30.28
CA ALA A 468 -1.69 -35.31 -29.21
C ALA A 468 -1.97 -36.46 -28.24
N LEU A 469 -1.67 -36.26 -26.96
CA LEU A 469 -1.94 -37.21 -25.88
C LEU A 469 -3.41 -37.11 -25.45
N TRP A 470 -3.88 -35.88 -25.25
CA TRP A 470 -5.26 -35.59 -24.89
C TRP A 470 -5.60 -34.14 -25.22
N THR A 471 -6.89 -33.84 -25.30
CA THR A 471 -7.43 -32.50 -25.36
C THR A 471 -8.59 -32.40 -24.38
N GLY A 472 -8.60 -31.35 -23.56
CA GLY A 472 -9.56 -31.20 -22.47
C GLY A 472 -9.97 -29.73 -22.27
N PRO A 473 -11.02 -29.48 -21.49
CA PRO A 473 -11.50 -28.13 -21.24
C PRO A 473 -10.47 -27.30 -20.47
N HIS A 474 -10.38 -26.02 -20.79
CA HIS A 474 -9.58 -25.02 -20.10
C HIS A 474 -10.50 -23.88 -19.68
N SER A 475 -10.41 -23.42 -18.44
CA SER A 475 -11.25 -22.32 -17.96
C SER A 475 -10.59 -20.98 -18.28
N PRO A 476 -11.36 -19.96 -18.69
CA PRO A 476 -10.82 -18.62 -18.92
C PRO A 476 -10.10 -18.11 -17.67
N SER A 477 -8.86 -17.67 -17.87
CA SER A 477 -7.96 -17.33 -16.75
C SER A 477 -7.32 -15.95 -16.91
N GLY A 478 -7.20 -15.44 -18.15
CA GLY A 478 -6.61 -14.13 -18.43
C GLY A 478 -7.61 -12.99 -18.58
N TYR A 479 -7.48 -11.91 -17.79
CA TYR A 479 -8.19 -10.65 -18.04
C TYR A 479 -7.29 -9.67 -18.80
N ARG A 480 -7.47 -9.56 -20.13
CA ARG A 480 -6.57 -8.76 -21.00
C ARG A 480 -5.09 -9.14 -20.79
N SER A 481 -4.86 -10.44 -20.66
CA SER A 481 -3.58 -11.11 -20.58
C SER A 481 -3.69 -12.49 -21.27
N PRO A 482 -2.58 -13.08 -21.73
CA PRO A 482 -2.60 -14.45 -22.28
C PRO A 482 -3.16 -15.47 -21.27
N GLU A 483 -3.60 -16.62 -21.75
CA GLU A 483 -4.20 -17.68 -20.91
C GLU A 483 -3.15 -18.38 -20.03
N ASP A 484 -3.56 -18.78 -18.83
CA ASP A 484 -2.71 -19.47 -17.86
C ASP A 484 -2.76 -21.00 -18.05
N ALA A 485 -1.58 -21.60 -18.21
CA ALA A 485 -1.36 -23.05 -18.16
C ALA A 485 -0.01 -23.26 -17.47
N LEU A 486 -0.04 -23.73 -16.23
CA LEU A 486 1.13 -23.83 -15.35
C LEU A 486 1.39 -25.31 -15.02
N VAL A 487 2.61 -25.79 -15.19
CA VAL A 487 2.97 -27.17 -14.85
C VAL A 487 3.80 -27.21 -13.57
N ILE A 488 3.26 -27.85 -12.54
CA ILE A 488 3.91 -28.06 -11.26
C ILE A 488 3.97 -29.56 -11.01
N ASN A 489 5.18 -30.14 -10.95
CA ASN A 489 5.43 -31.54 -10.60
C ASN A 489 4.58 -32.54 -11.43
N GLY A 490 4.57 -32.43 -12.76
CA GLY A 490 3.79 -33.30 -13.65
C GLY A 490 2.28 -33.02 -13.67
N VAL A 491 1.81 -31.98 -12.97
CA VAL A 491 0.40 -31.60 -12.91
C VAL A 491 0.19 -30.25 -13.59
N VAL A 492 -0.72 -30.21 -14.56
CA VAL A 492 -1.15 -28.97 -15.21
C VAL A 492 -2.27 -28.34 -14.41
N TRP A 493 -2.06 -27.11 -14.00
CA TRP A 493 -3.01 -26.32 -13.23
C TRP A 493 -3.65 -25.23 -14.08
N ASN A 494 -4.97 -25.12 -13.94
CA ASN A 494 -5.77 -24.04 -14.48
C ASN A 494 -6.83 -23.63 -13.44
N ALA A 495 -7.19 -22.35 -13.43
CA ALA A 495 -8.13 -21.80 -12.47
C ALA A 495 -9.23 -20.98 -13.17
N ASP A 496 -10.48 -21.18 -12.76
CA ASP A 496 -11.60 -20.32 -13.18
C ASP A 496 -11.58 -19.01 -12.38
N ILE A 497 -10.62 -18.15 -12.70
CA ILE A 497 -10.41 -16.86 -12.00
C ILE A 497 -11.00 -15.67 -12.77
N TYR A 498 -11.39 -15.84 -14.04
CA TYR A 498 -11.98 -14.79 -14.85
C TYR A 498 -13.20 -15.28 -15.64
N ASN A 499 -14.27 -14.49 -15.65
CA ASN A 499 -15.45 -14.72 -16.48
C ASN A 499 -15.93 -13.40 -17.08
N CYS A 500 -16.05 -13.32 -18.40
CA CYS A 500 -16.41 -12.09 -19.12
C CYS A 500 -17.87 -11.63 -18.88
N LYS A 501 -18.80 -12.56 -18.60
CA LYS A 501 -20.24 -12.28 -18.43
C LYS A 501 -20.59 -11.80 -17.03
N SER A 502 -20.00 -12.44 -16.01
CA SER A 502 -20.26 -12.11 -14.60
C SER A 502 -19.19 -11.19 -13.99
N MET A 503 -18.02 -11.05 -14.63
CA MET A 503 -16.77 -10.58 -14.02
C MET A 503 -16.43 -11.30 -12.70
N ARG A 504 -16.93 -12.53 -12.51
CA ARG A 504 -16.76 -13.37 -11.32
C ARG A 504 -16.43 -14.80 -11.77
N GLY A 505 -15.18 -15.23 -11.62
CA GLY A 505 -14.80 -16.64 -11.71
C GLY A 505 -15.11 -17.38 -10.40
N SER A 506 -15.31 -18.69 -10.43
CA SER A 506 -15.52 -19.49 -9.21
C SER A 506 -14.30 -19.54 -8.29
N GLY A 507 -13.11 -19.32 -8.83
CA GLY A 507 -11.84 -19.54 -8.16
C GLY A 507 -11.47 -21.02 -8.04
N VAL A 508 -12.23 -21.94 -8.66
CA VAL A 508 -11.92 -23.37 -8.63
C VAL A 508 -10.65 -23.64 -9.44
N MET A 509 -9.71 -24.30 -8.79
CA MET A 509 -8.45 -24.79 -9.33
C MET A 509 -8.62 -26.24 -9.75
N VAL A 510 -8.23 -26.57 -10.98
CA VAL A 510 -8.23 -27.94 -11.51
C VAL A 510 -6.81 -28.33 -11.87
N GLY A 511 -6.32 -29.40 -11.23
CA GLY A 511 -5.04 -30.03 -11.50
C GLY A 511 -5.24 -31.32 -12.30
N ARG A 512 -4.60 -31.41 -13.48
CA ARG A 512 -4.67 -32.58 -14.37
C ARG A 512 -3.29 -33.20 -14.54
N ASP A 513 -3.24 -34.53 -14.57
CA ASP A 513 -2.02 -35.24 -14.98
C ASP A 513 -1.60 -34.81 -16.39
N ILE A 514 -0.34 -34.40 -16.56
CA ILE A 514 0.14 -33.84 -17.83
C ILE A 514 0.10 -34.84 -18.99
N HIS A 515 0.23 -36.14 -18.72
CA HIS A 515 0.29 -37.17 -19.76
C HIS A 515 -1.09 -37.72 -20.15
N THR A 516 -2.03 -37.81 -19.20
CA THR A 516 -3.32 -38.49 -19.39
C THR A 516 -4.52 -37.53 -19.39
N GLY A 517 -4.37 -36.31 -18.88
CA GLY A 517 -5.45 -35.32 -18.78
C GLY A 517 -6.47 -35.63 -17.67
N LYS A 518 -6.26 -36.72 -16.92
CA LYS A 518 -7.09 -37.11 -15.79
C LYS A 518 -7.02 -36.05 -14.69
N VAL A 519 -8.18 -35.62 -14.19
CA VAL A 519 -8.25 -34.72 -13.03
C VAL A 519 -7.69 -35.45 -11.81
N LEU A 520 -6.64 -34.89 -11.23
CA LEU A 520 -6.00 -35.39 -10.01
C LEU A 520 -6.47 -34.61 -8.77
N SER A 521 -6.77 -33.32 -8.93
CA SER A 521 -7.21 -32.44 -7.85
C SER A 521 -8.16 -31.38 -8.35
N GLU A 522 -9.15 -31.04 -7.54
CA GLU A 522 -10.09 -29.95 -7.76
C GLU A 522 -10.47 -29.33 -6.41
N PHE A 523 -10.30 -28.01 -6.27
CA PHE A 523 -10.65 -27.28 -5.05
C PHE A 523 -10.88 -25.79 -5.32
N GLY A 524 -11.75 -25.16 -4.52
CA GLY A 524 -11.98 -23.71 -4.56
C GLY A 524 -11.30 -22.97 -3.41
N PRO A 525 -11.50 -21.65 -3.30
CA PRO A 525 -11.02 -20.88 -2.17
C PRO A 525 -11.66 -21.35 -0.85
N ASP A 526 -10.82 -21.62 0.15
CA ASP A 526 -11.21 -22.01 1.50
C ASP A 526 -11.33 -20.82 2.47
N VAL A 527 -11.03 -19.62 1.98
CA VAL A 527 -11.11 -18.35 2.71
C VAL A 527 -12.20 -17.44 2.14
N GLU A 528 -12.71 -16.52 2.95
CA GLU A 528 -13.62 -15.48 2.46
C GLU A 528 -12.88 -14.58 1.46
N THR A 529 -13.26 -14.69 0.20
CA THR A 529 -12.65 -13.94 -0.90
C THR A 529 -13.55 -12.76 -1.26
N TYR A 530 -12.99 -11.55 -1.24
CA TYR A 530 -13.68 -10.36 -1.72
C TYR A 530 -13.37 -10.15 -3.20
N TRP A 531 -14.27 -10.62 -4.07
CA TRP A 531 -14.09 -10.59 -5.51
C TRP A 531 -14.25 -9.18 -6.09
N PHE A 532 -13.15 -8.44 -6.22
CA PHE A 532 -13.11 -7.24 -7.05
C PHE A 532 -12.50 -7.55 -8.45
N HIS A 533 -12.62 -6.59 -9.37
CA HIS A 533 -12.05 -6.58 -10.73
C HIS A 533 -10.62 -7.19 -10.87
N HIS A 534 -10.52 -8.26 -11.67
CA HIS A 534 -9.30 -9.01 -12.01
C HIS A 534 -8.12 -8.14 -12.46
N ARG A 535 -6.88 -8.55 -12.18
CA ARG A 535 -5.68 -7.83 -12.66
C ARG A 535 -5.27 -8.31 -14.04
N CYS A 536 -4.59 -7.44 -14.77
CA CYS A 536 -4.32 -7.64 -16.20
C CYS A 536 -2.94 -8.23 -16.43
N TYR A 537 -2.61 -9.34 -15.78
CA TYR A 537 -1.35 -10.05 -15.97
C TYR A 537 -1.56 -11.56 -15.75
N ARG A 538 -0.67 -12.37 -16.33
CA ARG A 538 -0.71 -13.83 -16.23
C ARG A 538 -0.37 -14.32 -14.83
N SER A 539 -1.02 -15.37 -14.38
CA SER A 539 -0.61 -16.05 -13.15
C SER A 539 0.82 -16.61 -13.32
N LYS A 540 1.55 -16.65 -12.22
CA LYS A 540 2.87 -17.29 -12.14
C LYS A 540 2.82 -18.34 -11.04
N ALA A 541 3.86 -19.13 -10.89
CA ALA A 541 3.93 -20.11 -9.82
C ALA A 541 5.36 -20.33 -9.33
N THR A 542 5.43 -21.02 -8.20
CA THR A 542 6.59 -21.78 -7.76
C THR A 542 6.20 -23.26 -7.72
N GLU A 543 7.14 -24.15 -7.39
CA GLU A 543 6.82 -25.57 -7.14
C GLU A 543 5.78 -25.78 -6.01
N LYS A 544 5.58 -24.78 -5.15
CA LYS A 544 4.66 -24.83 -4.00
C LYS A 544 3.35 -24.08 -4.24
N TYR A 545 3.44 -22.91 -4.86
CA TYR A 545 2.34 -21.95 -4.88
C TYR A 545 1.99 -21.52 -6.30
N ILE A 546 0.70 -21.51 -6.62
CA ILE A 546 0.20 -20.73 -7.75
C ILE A 546 -0.06 -19.30 -7.27
N LEU A 547 0.48 -18.33 -7.98
CA LEU A 547 0.38 -16.90 -7.73
C LEU A 547 -0.63 -16.28 -8.70
N THR A 548 -1.90 -16.24 -8.31
CA THR A 548 -2.96 -15.72 -9.22
C THR A 548 -3.03 -14.20 -9.23
N SER A 549 -3.62 -13.65 -10.30
CA SER A 549 -3.69 -12.22 -10.57
C SER A 549 -5.06 -11.60 -10.28
N ARG A 550 -5.79 -12.08 -9.27
CA ARG A 550 -7.19 -11.69 -9.09
C ARG A 550 -7.35 -10.42 -8.26
N THR A 551 -7.15 -10.50 -6.95
CA THR A 551 -7.32 -9.38 -5.99
C THR A 551 -5.99 -8.76 -5.53
N GLY A 552 -4.88 -9.34 -5.89
CA GLY A 552 -3.56 -8.85 -5.56
C GLY A 552 -2.59 -9.93 -5.98
N ILE A 553 -1.92 -10.52 -5.01
CA ILE A 553 -1.26 -11.81 -5.19
C ILE A 553 -1.94 -12.80 -4.26
N GLU A 554 -2.64 -13.78 -4.81
CA GLU A 554 -3.10 -14.91 -4.03
C GLU A 554 -2.06 -16.01 -4.12
N PHE A 555 -1.57 -16.48 -2.97
CA PHE A 555 -0.74 -17.67 -2.88
C PHE A 555 -1.66 -18.86 -2.67
N VAL A 556 -1.77 -19.69 -3.69
CA VAL A 556 -2.59 -20.91 -3.66
C VAL A 556 -1.65 -22.09 -3.47
N ASP A 557 -1.64 -22.62 -2.26
CA ASP A 557 -0.90 -23.83 -1.90
C ASP A 557 -1.63 -25.04 -2.51
N VAL A 558 -1.05 -25.62 -3.56
CA VAL A 558 -1.69 -26.70 -4.31
C VAL A 558 -1.72 -28.03 -3.54
N GLU A 559 -0.79 -28.21 -2.60
CA GLU A 559 -0.71 -29.40 -1.75
C GLU A 559 -1.70 -29.31 -0.59
N LYS A 560 -1.69 -28.18 0.13
CA LYS A 560 -2.60 -27.95 1.27
C LYS A 560 -3.99 -27.51 0.85
N LYS A 561 -4.20 -27.18 -0.44
CA LYS A 561 -5.46 -26.69 -1.00
C LYS A 561 -5.94 -25.42 -0.26
N HIS A 562 -5.00 -24.53 0.03
CA HIS A 562 -5.23 -23.35 0.87
C HIS A 562 -4.91 -22.06 0.12
N TRP A 563 -5.75 -21.03 0.29
CA TRP A 563 -5.59 -19.71 -0.30
C TRP A 563 -5.11 -18.68 0.73
N ASN A 564 -4.02 -18.00 0.42
CA ASN A 564 -3.52 -16.85 1.18
C ASN A 564 -3.59 -15.57 0.32
N CYS A 565 -4.55 -14.69 0.63
CA CYS A 565 -4.85 -13.51 -0.18
C CYS A 565 -4.08 -12.26 0.25
N ASN A 566 -3.14 -11.79 -0.58
CA ASN A 566 -2.33 -10.59 -0.32
C ASN A 566 -2.79 -9.42 -1.20
N HIS A 567 -3.97 -8.87 -0.90
CA HIS A 567 -4.60 -7.79 -1.68
C HIS A 567 -3.88 -6.43 -1.57
N TRP A 568 -2.97 -6.26 -0.60
CA TRP A 568 -2.15 -5.06 -0.41
C TRP A 568 -0.95 -5.01 -1.38
N VAL A 569 -0.61 -6.12 -2.03
CA VAL A 569 0.38 -6.20 -3.12
C VAL A 569 -0.33 -6.27 -4.47
N ARG A 570 0.22 -5.64 -5.50
CA ARG A 570 -0.35 -5.67 -6.85
C ARG A 570 0.73 -5.60 -7.92
N GLY A 571 0.73 -6.61 -8.80
CA GLY A 571 1.60 -6.63 -9.98
C GLY A 571 1.26 -5.57 -11.03
N ALA A 572 2.27 -5.21 -11.83
CA ALA A 572 2.12 -4.30 -12.96
C ALA A 572 1.25 -4.93 -14.07
N CYS A 573 0.59 -4.10 -14.88
CA CYS A 573 -0.18 -4.61 -16.02
C CYS A 573 0.74 -5.34 -17.02
N LEU A 574 0.21 -6.40 -17.62
CA LEU A 574 0.81 -7.38 -18.55
C LEU A 574 1.93 -8.24 -17.95
N TYR A 575 2.82 -7.65 -17.16
CA TYR A 575 3.93 -8.37 -16.56
C TYR A 575 3.55 -9.08 -15.24
N GLY A 576 2.94 -8.36 -14.29
CA GLY A 576 2.62 -8.89 -12.96
C GLY A 576 3.73 -8.71 -11.93
N THR A 577 4.01 -9.78 -11.19
CA THR A 577 5.11 -9.90 -10.21
C THR A 577 6.11 -10.95 -10.66
N MET A 578 7.20 -11.19 -9.93
CA MET A 578 8.17 -12.24 -10.26
C MET A 578 8.65 -12.94 -8.99
N PRO A 579 8.42 -14.25 -8.83
CA PRO A 579 9.01 -15.03 -7.75
C PRO A 579 10.44 -15.47 -8.11
N ALA A 580 11.42 -15.08 -7.31
CA ALA A 580 12.80 -15.53 -7.41
C ALA A 580 13.55 -15.19 -6.11
N TYR A 581 14.67 -15.87 -5.83
CA TYR A 581 15.52 -15.57 -4.69
C TYR A 581 14.84 -15.63 -3.31
N GLY A 582 13.84 -16.51 -3.16
CA GLY A 582 13.00 -16.58 -1.96
C GLY A 582 12.09 -15.37 -1.74
N MET A 583 11.91 -14.52 -2.76
CA MET A 583 11.19 -13.26 -2.68
C MET A 583 10.19 -13.08 -3.83
N ILE A 584 9.28 -12.12 -3.65
CA ILE A 584 8.44 -11.59 -4.73
C ILE A 584 8.95 -10.20 -5.11
N PHE A 585 9.36 -10.03 -6.37
CA PHE A 585 9.64 -8.73 -6.96
C PHE A 585 8.36 -8.13 -7.54
N ASN A 586 8.02 -6.93 -7.09
CA ASN A 586 6.80 -6.22 -7.44
C ASN A 586 7.12 -4.82 -7.98
N PRO A 587 7.08 -4.60 -9.30
CA PRO A 587 7.33 -3.28 -9.89
C PRO A 587 6.19 -2.29 -9.60
N PRO A 588 6.44 -0.97 -9.71
CA PRO A 588 5.40 0.05 -9.52
C PRO A 588 4.27 -0.12 -10.55
N HIS A 589 3.02 -0.05 -10.08
CA HIS A 589 1.84 -0.26 -10.91
C HIS A 589 1.13 1.07 -11.28
N PRO A 590 0.51 1.18 -12.46
CA PRO A 590 -0.14 2.41 -12.89
C PRO A 590 -1.49 2.69 -12.20
N CYS A 591 -2.20 1.70 -11.66
CA CYS A 591 -3.64 1.84 -11.38
C CYS A 591 -4.04 2.78 -10.22
N ALA A 592 -5.08 3.61 -10.45
CA ALA A 592 -5.53 4.70 -9.56
C ALA A 592 -6.50 4.33 -8.42
N CYS A 593 -6.79 3.04 -8.18
CA CYS A 593 -7.75 2.62 -7.16
C CYS A 593 -7.22 2.74 -5.72
N TYR A 594 -6.56 3.86 -5.36
CA TYR A 594 -5.70 4.13 -4.19
C TYR A 594 -4.22 3.74 -4.38
N LEU A 595 -3.39 4.69 -4.83
CA LEU A 595 -1.93 4.52 -4.92
C LEU A 595 -1.23 4.51 -3.54
N GLU A 596 -1.85 5.08 -2.51
CA GLU A 596 -1.31 5.12 -1.14
C GLU A 596 -1.89 4.04 -0.20
N ALA A 597 -3.00 3.39 -0.56
CA ALA A 597 -3.52 2.25 0.22
C ALA A 597 -2.80 0.91 -0.09
N LYS A 598 -1.86 0.91 -1.04
CA LYS A 598 -1.04 -0.24 -1.45
C LYS A 598 0.44 0.13 -1.39
N LEU A 599 1.30 -0.84 -1.66
CA LEU A 599 2.73 -0.60 -1.86
C LEU A 599 2.97 0.30 -3.09
N TYR A 600 3.87 1.28 -2.92
CA TYR A 600 4.42 2.09 -4.01
C TYR A 600 5.88 1.69 -4.27
N GLY A 601 6.50 2.26 -5.31
CA GLY A 601 7.88 1.91 -5.66
C GLY A 601 8.04 0.53 -6.28
N PHE A 602 9.30 0.15 -6.53
CA PHE A 602 9.70 -1.21 -6.84
C PHE A 602 10.00 -1.92 -5.52
N ASN A 603 9.31 -3.03 -5.22
CA ASN A 603 9.47 -3.74 -3.96
C ASN A 603 10.06 -5.13 -4.17
N ALA A 604 10.88 -5.59 -3.22
CA ALA A 604 11.12 -7.00 -2.98
C ALA A 604 10.49 -7.39 -1.64
N LEU A 605 9.64 -8.42 -1.66
CA LEU A 605 8.89 -8.87 -0.49
C LEU A 605 9.36 -10.27 -0.11
N SER A 606 9.55 -10.49 1.19
CA SER A 606 10.03 -11.77 1.72
C SER A 606 9.05 -12.34 2.75
N GLY A 607 8.88 -13.66 2.72
CA GLY A 607 8.23 -14.42 3.79
C GLY A 607 9.20 -14.93 4.88
N GLN A 608 10.51 -14.73 4.67
CA GLN A 608 11.60 -15.19 5.53
C GLN A 608 12.07 -14.08 6.49
N GLY A 609 12.88 -14.42 7.50
CA GLY A 609 13.56 -13.45 8.38
C GLY A 609 12.69 -12.74 9.41
N VAL A 610 11.48 -13.26 9.70
CA VAL A 610 10.57 -12.70 10.73
C VAL A 610 11.07 -12.97 12.14
N GLU A 611 11.70 -14.14 12.37
CA GLU A 611 12.19 -14.51 13.69
C GLU A 611 13.41 -13.68 14.10
N SER A 612 14.34 -13.43 13.17
CA SER A 612 15.49 -12.55 13.41
C SER A 612 15.05 -11.10 13.67
N GLU A 613 13.99 -10.62 13.01
CA GLU A 613 13.37 -9.32 13.29
C GLU A 613 12.74 -9.28 14.69
N ARG A 614 11.98 -10.32 15.08
CA ARG A 614 11.41 -10.42 16.43
C ARG A 614 12.51 -10.38 17.49
N GLN A 615 13.57 -11.17 17.33
CA GLN A 615 14.71 -11.19 18.25
C GLN A 615 15.37 -9.81 18.38
N ALA A 616 15.47 -9.05 17.28
CA ALA A 616 15.99 -7.68 17.32
C ALA A 616 15.13 -6.77 18.19
N ILE A 617 13.80 -6.85 18.04
CA ILE A 617 12.84 -6.05 18.80
C ILE A 617 12.87 -6.42 20.28
N GLU A 618 12.89 -7.72 20.59
CA GLU A 618 12.97 -8.22 21.95
C GLU A 618 14.26 -7.76 22.63
N ALA A 619 15.41 -7.87 21.97
CA ALA A 619 16.68 -7.40 22.49
C ALA A 619 16.67 -5.88 22.74
N ALA A 620 16.08 -5.08 21.84
CA ALA A 620 16.01 -3.64 21.98
C ALA A 620 15.02 -3.16 23.06
N SER A 621 14.01 -3.97 23.41
CA SER A 621 12.93 -3.59 24.35
C SER A 621 13.40 -3.21 25.75
N THR A 622 14.59 -3.68 26.15
CA THR A 622 15.20 -3.41 27.46
C THR A 622 16.16 -2.21 27.46
N THR A 623 16.41 -1.59 26.31
CA THR A 623 17.39 -0.52 26.14
C THR A 623 16.76 0.87 26.32
N GLU A 624 17.48 1.80 26.94
CA GLU A 624 17.03 3.21 27.04
C GLU A 624 16.87 3.80 25.62
N ARG A 625 15.68 4.34 25.34
CA ARG A 625 15.34 4.88 24.00
C ARG A 625 15.74 6.34 23.83
N LEU A 626 16.01 7.05 24.93
CA LEU A 626 16.43 8.44 24.94
C LEU A 626 17.95 8.51 25.04
N PHE A 627 18.58 9.14 24.07
CA PHE A 627 20.02 9.37 24.03
C PHE A 627 20.28 10.84 24.29
N LYS A 628 21.07 11.14 25.32
CA LYS A 628 21.43 12.49 25.71
C LYS A 628 22.67 12.91 24.92
N GLY A 629 22.54 13.96 24.12
CA GLY A 629 23.65 14.53 23.36
C GLY A 629 24.50 15.49 24.20
N PRO A 630 25.60 16.02 23.62
CA PRO A 630 26.52 16.93 24.32
C PRO A 630 25.84 18.16 24.92
N ALA A 631 24.74 18.63 24.32
CA ALA A 631 24.02 19.82 24.76
C ALA A 631 22.85 19.54 25.73
N TYR A 632 22.65 18.30 26.19
CA TYR A 632 21.47 17.91 26.99
C TYR A 632 21.33 18.67 28.31
N GLY A 633 22.44 18.86 29.04
CA GLY A 633 22.46 19.51 30.35
C GLY A 633 22.62 21.04 30.31
N SER A 634 22.88 21.60 29.13
CA SER A 634 23.20 23.02 28.97
C SER A 634 21.92 23.83 28.76
N ALA A 635 21.76 24.92 29.51
CA ALA A 635 20.60 25.81 29.37
C ALA A 635 20.45 26.29 27.92
N ALA A 636 19.24 26.18 27.35
CA ALA A 636 18.95 26.77 26.05
C ALA A 636 19.15 28.30 26.15
N PRO A 637 19.79 28.95 25.16
CA PRO A 637 19.79 30.40 25.10
C PRO A 637 18.34 30.89 25.15
N SER A 638 18.04 31.72 26.15
CA SER A 638 16.77 32.43 26.38
C SER A 638 15.53 31.79 25.74
N ALA A 639 14.86 30.92 26.49
CA ALA A 639 13.52 30.42 26.19
C ALA A 639 12.42 31.51 26.19
N THR A 640 12.78 32.80 26.14
CA THR A 640 11.88 33.96 26.22
C THR A 640 11.66 34.70 24.90
N ALA A 641 12.31 34.32 23.80
CA ALA A 641 11.87 34.79 22.48
C ALA A 641 10.56 34.07 22.13
N SER A 642 9.42 34.71 22.39
CA SER A 642 8.17 34.31 21.76
C SER A 642 8.36 34.43 20.24
N LEU A 643 8.11 33.34 19.51
CA LEU A 643 8.10 33.35 18.05
C LEU A 643 7.42 34.63 17.53
N GLU A 644 8.12 35.38 16.70
CA GLU A 644 7.62 36.66 16.20
C GLU A 644 6.43 36.43 15.28
N SER A 645 5.58 37.44 15.09
CA SER A 645 4.40 37.31 14.22
C SER A 645 4.73 36.97 12.76
N GLY A 646 5.99 37.20 12.35
CA GLY A 646 6.52 36.88 11.03
C GLY A 646 7.19 35.50 10.89
N ASP A 647 7.36 34.76 11.97
CA ASP A 647 8.01 33.45 11.91
C ASP A 647 7.13 32.41 11.19
N TRP A 648 7.81 31.51 10.49
CA TRP A 648 7.27 30.29 9.89
C TRP A 648 8.03 29.07 10.46
N PRO A 649 7.86 28.77 11.76
CA PRO A 649 8.70 27.81 12.50
C PRO A 649 8.48 26.35 12.13
N MET A 650 7.40 26.02 11.41
CA MET A 650 7.01 24.64 11.12
C MET A 650 6.48 24.49 9.69
N LEU A 651 6.45 23.24 9.21
CA LEU A 651 5.78 22.92 7.96
C LEU A 651 4.31 23.37 8.01
N ARG A 652 3.90 24.20 7.04
CA ARG A 652 2.60 24.89 7.02
C ARG A 652 2.39 25.88 8.18
N ALA A 653 3.44 26.63 8.52
CA ALA A 653 3.51 27.75 9.46
C ALA A 653 3.57 27.35 10.93
N ASP A 654 2.60 26.57 11.43
CA ASP A 654 2.44 26.34 12.87
C ASP A 654 2.05 24.88 13.21
N ALA A 655 1.91 24.57 14.49
CA ALA A 655 1.47 23.26 14.96
C ALA A 655 0.05 22.88 14.46
N ALA A 656 -0.80 23.86 14.14
CA ALA A 656 -2.11 23.62 13.53
C ALA A 656 -2.02 23.38 12.01
N ARG A 657 -0.83 23.49 11.42
CA ARG A 657 -0.56 23.41 9.97
C ARG A 657 -1.43 24.40 9.17
N SER A 658 -1.69 25.57 9.76
CA SER A 658 -2.65 26.55 9.26
C SER A 658 -2.37 27.01 7.84
N GLY A 659 -1.10 26.98 7.41
CA GLY A 659 -0.68 27.42 6.08
C GLY A 659 -0.85 28.92 5.85
N ARG A 660 -0.93 29.73 6.91
CA ARG A 660 -1.03 31.19 6.83
C ARG A 660 0.02 31.86 7.71
N ALA A 661 0.65 32.91 7.18
CA ALA A 661 1.44 33.85 7.98
C ALA A 661 0.51 34.92 8.56
N ARG A 662 0.90 35.53 9.69
CA ARG A 662 0.19 36.68 10.28
C ARG A 662 0.72 38.03 9.78
N THR A 663 1.73 38.01 8.92
CA THR A 663 2.43 39.18 8.40
C THR A 663 1.86 39.63 7.05
N ALA A 664 1.80 40.95 6.83
CA ALA A 664 1.47 41.53 5.55
C ALA A 664 2.63 41.33 4.55
N ILE A 665 2.34 40.84 3.34
CA ILE A 665 3.35 40.64 2.30
C ILE A 665 3.39 41.89 1.40
N PRO A 666 4.55 42.57 1.26
CA PRO A 666 4.69 43.72 0.36
C PRO A 666 4.55 43.28 -1.11
N LEU A 667 3.95 44.15 -1.94
CA LEU A 667 3.71 43.85 -3.37
C LEU A 667 4.97 44.02 -4.25
N ASP A 668 5.91 44.87 -3.83
CA ASP A 668 7.20 45.06 -4.51
C ASP A 668 8.27 44.21 -3.81
N LEU A 669 8.48 42.98 -4.32
CA LEU A 669 9.47 42.03 -3.81
C LEU A 669 10.73 42.08 -4.66
N LYS A 670 11.90 42.13 -4.01
CA LYS A 670 13.22 42.06 -4.65
C LYS A 670 14.03 40.93 -4.00
N PRO A 671 14.84 40.18 -4.77
CA PRO A 671 15.75 39.18 -4.19
C PRO A 671 16.68 39.84 -3.16
N ALA A 672 16.71 39.33 -1.94
CA ALA A 672 17.64 39.79 -0.90
C ALA A 672 19.01 39.14 -1.04
N TRP A 673 19.02 37.81 -1.25
CA TRP A 673 20.22 36.98 -1.44
C TRP A 673 19.85 35.69 -2.16
N GLU A 674 20.87 34.95 -2.62
CA GLU A 674 20.74 33.61 -3.20
C GLU A 674 21.85 32.70 -2.63
N ALA A 675 21.49 31.48 -2.23
CA ALA A 675 22.43 30.48 -1.70
C ALA A 675 22.34 29.17 -2.48
N LYS A 676 23.50 28.65 -2.92
CA LYS A 676 23.60 27.37 -3.65
C LYS A 676 23.94 26.23 -2.70
N LEU A 677 22.92 25.48 -2.28
CA LEU A 677 23.09 24.35 -1.35
C LEU A 677 23.32 23.01 -2.07
N GLY A 678 22.85 22.88 -3.31
CA GLY A 678 22.95 21.65 -4.10
C GLY A 678 21.95 20.56 -3.68
N GLY A 679 21.79 19.55 -4.54
CA GLY A 679 20.90 18.42 -4.31
C GLY A 679 19.41 18.78 -4.24
N LYS A 680 18.60 17.80 -3.81
CA LYS A 680 17.18 18.01 -3.50
C LYS A 680 17.07 18.67 -2.12
N LEU A 681 16.17 19.63 -1.98
CA LEU A 681 15.89 20.33 -0.72
C LEU A 681 14.45 20.07 -0.27
N THR A 682 14.23 20.10 1.05
CA THR A 682 12.89 20.18 1.63
C THR A 682 12.31 21.59 1.46
N ALA A 683 11.02 21.77 1.79
CA ALA A 683 10.49 23.12 1.99
C ALA A 683 11.27 23.82 3.14
N PRO A 684 11.52 25.15 3.06
CA PRO A 684 12.18 25.88 4.14
C PRO A 684 11.21 26.20 5.29
N VAL A 685 11.77 26.38 6.48
CA VAL A 685 11.12 27.03 7.63
C VAL A 685 12.00 28.17 8.12
N ILE A 686 11.41 29.24 8.65
CA ILE A 686 12.15 30.42 9.09
C ILE A 686 11.68 30.77 10.50
N ALA A 687 12.60 30.87 11.45
CA ALA A 687 12.30 31.30 12.82
C ALA A 687 13.59 31.76 13.52
N ASP A 688 13.47 32.67 14.49
CA ASP A 688 14.59 33.15 15.31
C ASP A 688 15.79 33.63 14.46
N GLY A 689 15.49 34.36 13.39
CA GLY A 689 16.48 34.93 12.46
C GLY A 689 17.22 33.91 11.58
N LYS A 690 16.77 32.65 11.53
CA LYS A 690 17.40 31.59 10.72
C LYS A 690 16.43 30.91 9.77
N LEU A 691 16.94 30.49 8.63
CA LEU A 691 16.26 29.61 7.68
C LEU A 691 16.78 28.19 7.84
N TYR A 692 15.89 27.22 7.98
CA TYR A 692 16.23 25.81 8.09
C TYR A 692 15.72 25.01 6.90
N VAL A 693 16.57 24.12 6.40
CA VAL A 693 16.27 23.23 5.28
C VAL A 693 17.03 21.91 5.44
N ALA A 694 16.47 20.81 4.94
CA ALA A 694 17.19 19.55 4.85
C ALA A 694 17.58 19.21 3.41
N GLN A 695 18.74 18.56 3.26
CA GLN A 695 19.20 17.86 2.06
C GLN A 695 18.95 16.36 2.28
N PRO A 696 17.81 15.81 1.83
CA PRO A 696 17.42 14.46 2.23
C PRO A 696 18.47 13.41 1.85
N ASP A 697 18.96 13.43 0.61
CA ASP A 697 19.87 12.41 0.09
C ASP A 697 21.29 12.51 0.70
N ALA A 698 21.67 13.66 1.25
CA ALA A 698 22.93 13.88 1.97
C ALA A 698 22.77 13.77 3.50
N HIS A 699 21.59 13.36 3.98
CA HIS A 699 21.29 13.14 5.41
C HIS A 699 21.52 14.37 6.29
N THR A 700 21.49 15.58 5.70
CA THR A 700 21.98 16.81 6.33
C THR A 700 20.86 17.81 6.57
N VAL A 701 20.81 18.39 7.78
CA VAL A 701 20.00 19.57 8.11
C VAL A 701 20.92 20.79 8.14
N ILE A 702 20.50 21.88 7.51
CA ILE A 702 21.25 23.13 7.37
C ILE A 702 20.44 24.25 8.01
N ALA A 703 21.12 25.12 8.77
CA ALA A 703 20.62 26.44 9.11
C ALA A 703 21.44 27.51 8.39
N LEU A 704 20.76 28.47 7.80
CA LEU A 704 21.33 29.68 7.23
C LEU A 704 20.87 30.89 8.05
N ASP A 705 21.68 31.93 8.09
CA ASP A 705 21.23 33.25 8.52
C ASP A 705 20.14 33.76 7.56
N ALA A 706 19.00 34.20 8.10
CA ALA A 706 17.84 34.55 7.27
C ALA A 706 18.03 35.86 6.48
N GLU A 707 18.91 36.76 6.95
CA GLU A 707 19.13 38.07 6.32
C GLU A 707 20.19 38.03 5.22
N SER A 708 21.24 37.21 5.39
CA SER A 708 22.38 37.13 4.48
C SER A 708 22.41 35.88 3.61
N GLY A 709 21.77 34.79 4.05
CA GLY A 709 21.85 33.48 3.41
C GLY A 709 23.14 32.71 3.73
N GLU A 710 24.02 33.24 4.60
CA GLU A 710 25.27 32.60 4.98
C GLU A 710 25.03 31.36 5.86
N PRO A 711 25.81 30.27 5.72
CA PRO A 711 25.66 29.08 6.54
C PRO A 711 25.96 29.33 8.02
N ALA A 712 24.97 29.10 8.89
CA ALA A 712 25.13 29.18 10.34
C ALA A 712 25.68 27.86 10.90
N TRP A 713 25.03 26.74 10.59
CA TRP A 713 25.46 25.40 11.01
C TRP A 713 24.90 24.30 10.12
N ARG A 714 25.49 23.10 10.26
CA ARG A 714 25.05 21.87 9.58
C ARG A 714 25.06 20.69 10.56
N PHE A 715 24.10 19.79 10.41
CA PHE A 715 24.00 18.57 11.21
C PHE A 715 23.75 17.35 10.30
N ILE A 716 24.57 16.31 10.45
CA ILE A 716 24.47 15.07 9.67
C ILE A 716 23.78 14.00 10.53
N ALA A 717 22.57 13.58 10.12
CA ALA A 717 21.79 12.53 10.75
C ALA A 717 22.23 11.13 10.31
N GLY A 718 21.58 10.07 10.80
CA GLY A 718 21.95 8.68 10.48
C GLY A 718 21.28 8.10 9.21
N ALA A 719 20.38 8.85 8.58
CA ALA A 719 19.74 8.54 7.30
C ALA A 719 19.07 9.81 6.72
N ARG A 720 18.22 9.66 5.70
CA ARG A 720 17.52 10.79 5.08
C ARG A 720 16.61 11.53 6.06
N VAL A 721 16.61 12.85 5.93
CA VAL A 721 15.67 13.75 6.60
C VAL A 721 14.75 14.33 5.53
N ASP A 722 13.52 13.83 5.46
CA ASP A 722 12.58 14.08 4.34
C ASP A 722 11.68 15.32 4.53
N SER A 723 11.81 16.00 5.67
CA SER A 723 10.95 17.10 6.10
C SER A 723 11.77 18.20 6.81
N PRO A 724 11.35 19.48 6.75
CA PRO A 724 12.03 20.52 7.52
C PRO A 724 11.82 20.33 9.03
N PRO A 725 12.76 20.82 9.86
CA PRO A 725 12.62 20.78 11.31
C PRO A 725 11.45 21.66 11.80
N ALA A 726 10.91 21.32 12.96
CA ALA A 726 10.04 22.17 13.74
C ALA A 726 10.88 22.99 14.73
N ILE A 727 10.76 24.32 14.67
CA ILE A 727 11.47 25.23 15.57
C ILE A 727 10.58 25.55 16.77
N TRP A 728 11.08 25.27 17.97
CA TRP A 728 10.33 25.48 19.19
C TRP A 728 11.25 25.69 20.40
N ARG A 729 11.12 26.83 21.08
CA ARG A 729 11.88 27.18 22.30
C ARG A 729 13.40 26.98 22.13
N GLY A 730 13.96 27.55 21.07
CA GLY A 730 15.40 27.45 20.77
C GLY A 730 15.86 26.05 20.36
N ARG A 731 14.94 25.17 19.94
CA ARG A 731 15.26 23.81 19.46
C ARG A 731 14.80 23.61 18.03
N ALA A 732 15.62 22.90 17.25
CA ALA A 732 15.22 22.35 15.97
C ALA A 732 14.92 20.86 16.13
N ILE A 733 13.68 20.44 15.92
CA ILE A 733 13.19 19.08 16.17
C ILE A 733 12.71 18.44 14.87
N PHE A 734 13.18 17.24 14.54
CA PHE A 734 12.83 16.56 13.28
C PHE A 734 12.86 15.04 13.40
N GLY A 735 12.06 14.37 12.57
CA GLY A 735 12.14 12.92 12.34
C GLY A 735 13.20 12.58 11.30
N CYS A 736 13.79 11.39 11.42
CA CYS A 736 14.78 10.86 10.49
C CYS A 736 14.43 9.43 10.07
N ALA A 737 14.78 9.07 8.84
CA ALA A 737 14.57 7.73 8.31
C ALA A 737 15.42 6.64 8.97
N ASP A 738 16.31 7.00 9.91
CA ASP A 738 17.08 6.04 10.73
C ASP A 738 16.29 5.52 11.95
N GLY A 739 15.03 5.95 12.11
CA GLY A 739 14.16 5.52 13.21
C GLY A 739 14.19 6.44 14.42
N TYR A 740 14.89 7.57 14.36
CA TYR A 740 15.02 8.54 15.46
C TYR A 740 14.22 9.82 15.24
N VAL A 741 13.85 10.44 16.36
CA VAL A 741 13.53 11.87 16.44
C VAL A 741 14.72 12.60 17.05
N TYR A 742 15.16 13.67 16.42
CA TYR A 742 16.29 14.49 16.86
C TYR A 742 15.80 15.81 17.46
N SER A 743 16.51 16.31 18.48
CA SER A 743 16.43 17.69 18.97
C SER A 743 17.82 18.29 18.98
N LEU A 744 18.00 19.33 18.19
CA LEU A 744 19.21 20.14 18.14
C LEU A 744 18.97 21.49 18.79
N ARG A 745 20.05 22.15 19.19
CA ARG A 745 20.06 23.57 19.48
C ARG A 745 19.80 24.36 18.19
N ALA A 746 18.86 25.30 18.22
CA ALA A 746 18.49 26.07 17.03
C ALA A 746 19.58 27.08 16.61
N ASP A 747 20.41 27.54 17.55
CA ASP A 747 21.49 28.49 17.34
C ASP A 747 22.80 27.84 16.86
N SER A 748 23.16 26.66 17.38
CA SER A 748 24.44 26.00 17.08
C SER A 748 24.34 24.69 16.29
N GLY A 749 23.16 24.07 16.22
CA GLY A 749 22.99 22.74 15.61
C GLY A 749 23.48 21.58 16.49
N GLU A 750 23.97 21.85 17.71
CA GLU A 750 24.45 20.81 18.62
C GLU A 750 23.32 19.86 19.07
N LEU A 751 23.63 18.56 19.13
CA LEU A 751 22.67 17.55 19.56
C LEU A 751 22.34 17.71 21.04
N VAL A 752 21.08 18.00 21.34
CA VAL A 752 20.54 18.00 22.71
C VAL A 752 20.13 16.59 23.09
N TRP A 753 19.27 15.96 22.31
CA TRP A 753 18.91 14.55 22.46
C TRP A 753 18.46 13.95 21.13
N ARG A 754 18.48 12.62 21.06
CA ARG A 754 17.72 11.85 20.06
C ARG A 754 16.91 10.77 20.76
N PHE A 755 15.73 10.47 20.25
CA PHE A 755 14.82 9.47 20.79
C PHE A 755 14.53 8.40 19.73
N ARG A 756 14.83 7.14 20.02
CA ARG A 756 14.57 6.02 19.11
C ARG A 756 13.08 5.72 19.11
N ALA A 757 12.34 6.20 18.10
CA ALA A 757 10.91 5.95 17.95
C ALA A 757 10.62 4.59 17.27
N ALA A 758 11.55 4.09 16.46
CA ALA A 758 11.56 2.71 15.99
C ALA A 758 11.66 1.71 17.17
N PRO A 759 11.09 0.49 17.05
CA PRO A 759 11.18 -0.55 18.07
C PRO A 759 12.60 -1.14 18.22
N ALA A 760 13.41 -1.13 17.15
CA ALA A 760 14.80 -1.60 17.14
C ALA A 760 15.63 -0.89 16.05
N ASP A 761 16.96 -1.04 16.08
CA ASP A 761 17.82 -0.71 14.93
C ASP A 761 17.81 -1.87 13.94
N LEU A 762 16.98 -1.75 12.93
CA LEU A 762 16.94 -2.70 11.82
C LEU A 762 16.76 -1.91 10.53
N ARG A 763 17.59 -2.19 9.54
CA ARG A 763 17.74 -1.40 8.33
C ARG A 763 17.68 -2.23 7.07
N HIS A 764 17.18 -1.62 6.00
CA HIS A 764 17.05 -2.21 4.67
C HIS A 764 17.34 -1.20 3.56
N GLY A 765 17.31 -1.65 2.30
CA GLY A 765 17.36 -0.76 1.15
C GLY A 765 16.04 -0.01 0.92
N ALA A 766 16.11 1.32 0.86
CA ALA A 766 14.97 2.20 0.63
C ALA A 766 15.35 3.35 -0.33
N PHE A 767 14.87 3.29 -1.57
CA PHE A 767 15.18 4.26 -2.64
C PHE A 767 16.68 4.55 -2.73
N GLU A 768 17.44 3.49 -2.97
CA GLU A 768 18.89 3.52 -3.21
C GLU A 768 19.70 4.13 -2.03
N GLN A 769 19.15 4.02 -0.82
CA GLN A 769 19.74 4.43 0.46
C GLN A 769 19.46 3.36 1.52
N ILE A 770 20.24 3.36 2.62
CA ILE A 770 20.03 2.46 3.75
C ILE A 770 19.28 3.19 4.86
N GLU A 771 18.11 2.68 5.21
CA GLU A 771 17.19 3.31 6.17
C GLU A 771 16.64 2.29 7.16
N SER A 772 16.07 2.78 8.26
CA SER A 772 15.33 1.93 9.18
C SER A 772 14.13 1.29 8.48
N VAL A 773 13.81 0.05 8.86
CA VAL A 773 12.55 -0.62 8.50
C VAL A 773 11.34 0.13 9.08
N TRP A 774 11.56 0.95 10.12
CA TRP A 774 10.57 1.85 10.72
C TRP A 774 11.05 3.31 10.64
N PRO A 775 11.08 3.90 9.44
CA PRO A 775 11.55 5.27 9.27
C PRO A 775 10.61 6.24 9.99
N VAL A 776 11.17 7.28 10.61
CA VAL A 776 10.37 8.35 11.21
C VAL A 776 10.28 9.49 10.20
N SER A 777 9.30 9.39 9.30
CA SER A 777 8.98 10.48 8.37
C SER A 777 8.31 11.64 9.10
N GLY A 778 8.62 12.87 8.70
CA GLY A 778 7.77 14.03 8.96
C GLY A 778 8.31 15.14 9.86
N SER A 779 7.63 16.28 9.75
CA SER A 779 7.70 17.42 10.67
C SER A 779 7.02 17.03 11.98
N VAL A 780 7.82 16.90 13.04
CA VAL A 780 7.37 16.55 14.39
C VAL A 780 6.35 17.58 14.86
N LEU A 781 5.14 17.12 15.22
CA LEU A 781 4.12 17.99 15.78
C LEU A 781 4.42 18.19 17.26
N ILE A 782 4.65 19.44 17.65
CA ILE A 782 4.86 19.82 19.04
C ILE A 782 3.53 20.35 19.57
N ARG A 783 2.96 19.63 20.54
CA ARG A 783 1.78 20.08 21.27
C ARG A 783 2.21 20.42 22.69
N GLU A 784 1.98 21.67 23.07
CA GLU A 784 2.13 22.07 24.46
C GLU A 784 1.00 21.44 25.27
N THR A 785 1.34 20.44 26.07
CA THR A 785 0.49 19.99 27.17
C THR A 785 0.99 20.70 28.40
N ASP A 786 0.49 21.91 28.68
CA ASP A 786 0.63 22.43 30.03
C ASP A 786 -0.26 21.55 30.94
N PRO A 787 0.32 20.82 31.91
CA PRO A 787 -0.44 19.99 32.84
C PRO A 787 -1.48 20.79 33.64
N ALA A 788 -1.34 22.12 33.71
CA ALA A 788 -2.31 23.05 34.29
C ALA A 788 -3.30 23.66 33.25
N ALA A 789 -3.08 23.49 31.94
CA ALA A 789 -3.93 24.03 30.88
C ALA A 789 -4.83 22.99 30.19
N GLY A 790 -4.46 21.71 30.21
CA GLY A 790 -5.18 20.70 29.44
C GLY A 790 -6.51 20.32 30.09
N ALA A 791 -7.59 20.31 29.30
CA ALA A 791 -8.81 19.63 29.71
C ALA A 791 -8.51 18.16 30.08
N ALA A 792 -8.78 17.80 31.34
CA ALA A 792 -8.68 16.44 31.82
C ALA A 792 -9.86 15.63 31.28
N GLU A 793 -9.59 14.71 30.36
CA GLU A 793 -10.55 13.69 29.98
C GLU A 793 -10.65 12.66 31.10
N ILE A 794 -11.81 12.58 31.73
CA ILE A 794 -12.08 11.59 32.76
C ILE A 794 -12.52 10.29 32.09
N ARG A 795 -11.80 9.21 32.38
CA ARG A 795 -12.01 7.88 31.78
C ARG A 795 -12.74 6.90 32.68
N THR A 796 -12.88 7.19 33.97
CA THR A 796 -13.50 6.30 34.94
C THR A 796 -14.52 7.03 35.81
N VAL A 797 -15.53 6.30 36.27
CA VAL A 797 -16.58 6.79 37.18
C VAL A 797 -16.82 5.79 38.29
N ASP A 798 -16.86 6.28 39.52
CA ASP A 798 -17.34 5.54 40.68
C ASP A 798 -18.87 5.74 40.78
N TRP A 799 -19.61 4.68 41.02
CA TRP A 799 -21.07 4.62 41.02
C TRP A 799 -21.60 4.09 42.36
N VAL A 800 -22.70 4.67 42.85
CA VAL A 800 -23.43 4.14 44.01
C VAL A 800 -24.92 4.47 43.96
N SER A 801 -25.75 3.50 44.35
CA SER A 801 -27.20 3.70 44.50
C SER A 801 -27.50 4.56 45.73
N THR A 802 -28.46 5.49 45.60
CA THR A 802 -28.87 6.40 46.69
C THR A 802 -30.40 6.54 46.73
N ALA A 803 -30.93 7.13 47.80
CA ALA A 803 -32.30 7.66 47.76
C ALA A 803 -32.35 8.87 46.81
N VAL A 804 -33.48 9.08 46.13
CA VAL A 804 -33.65 10.16 45.14
C VAL A 804 -33.34 11.51 45.78
N GLY A 805 -32.35 12.23 45.23
CA GLY A 805 -31.93 13.54 45.71
C GLY A 805 -31.09 13.54 47.00
N ALA A 806 -30.78 12.37 47.57
CA ALA A 806 -29.95 12.26 48.76
C ALA A 806 -28.45 12.28 48.42
N ALA A 807 -27.62 12.71 49.38
CA ALA A 807 -26.18 12.53 49.33
C ALA A 807 -25.82 11.04 49.52
N PRO A 808 -24.73 10.54 48.91
CA PRO A 808 -24.24 9.20 49.20
C PRO A 808 -23.83 9.09 50.69
N PRO A 809 -24.13 7.97 51.37
CA PRO A 809 -23.65 7.71 52.73
C PRO A 809 -22.12 7.78 52.83
N GLU A 810 -21.58 8.18 53.98
CA GLU A 810 -20.12 8.28 54.19
C GLU A 810 -19.41 6.92 54.05
N ASP A 811 -20.08 5.84 54.41
CA ASP A 811 -19.61 4.45 54.35
C ASP A 811 -20.02 3.70 53.07
N ALA A 812 -20.53 4.42 52.06
CA ALA A 812 -21.08 3.80 50.87
C ALA A 812 -20.02 3.05 50.04
N ARG A 813 -20.34 1.82 49.62
CA ARG A 813 -19.48 1.01 48.75
C ARG A 813 -19.63 1.44 47.29
N TRP A 814 -18.63 2.15 46.79
CA TRP A 814 -18.56 2.61 45.41
C TRP A 814 -18.14 1.49 44.44
N LEU A 815 -18.83 1.36 43.31
CA LEU A 815 -18.46 0.48 42.20
C LEU A 815 -17.77 1.31 41.11
N ARG A 816 -16.59 0.91 40.65
CA ARG A 816 -15.85 1.63 39.61
C ARG A 816 -16.13 1.06 38.22
N PHE A 817 -16.33 1.94 37.25
CA PHE A 817 -16.56 1.60 35.84
C PHE A 817 -15.76 2.50 34.90
N ASP A 818 -15.46 2.01 33.70
CA ASP A 818 -14.92 2.82 32.61
C ASP A 818 -16.01 3.63 31.90
N LEU A 819 -15.65 4.80 31.40
CA LEU A 819 -16.50 5.62 30.53
C LEU A 819 -16.28 5.22 29.05
N PRO A 820 -17.34 5.16 28.22
CA PRO A 820 -18.73 5.45 28.53
C PRO A 820 -19.38 4.37 29.40
N HIS A 821 -20.03 4.78 30.50
CA HIS A 821 -20.76 3.86 31.36
C HIS A 821 -22.24 3.89 31.00
N ARG A 822 -22.82 2.71 30.73
CA ARG A 822 -24.23 2.54 30.36
C ARG A 822 -24.90 1.56 31.31
N TRP A 823 -26.10 1.89 31.77
CA TRP A 823 -26.91 1.00 32.60
C TRP A 823 -28.36 1.02 32.11
N THR A 824 -29.18 0.06 32.56
CA THR A 824 -30.58 -0.06 32.14
C THR A 824 -31.43 -0.44 33.33
N ALA A 825 -32.48 0.34 33.58
CA ALA A 825 -33.52 0.01 34.54
C ALA A 825 -34.67 -0.73 33.82
N SER A 826 -35.33 -1.68 34.49
CA SER A 826 -36.49 -2.36 33.94
C SER A 826 -37.60 -1.36 33.61
N GLU A 827 -38.29 -1.56 32.48
CA GLU A 827 -39.50 -0.80 32.18
C GLU A 827 -40.53 -1.03 33.29
N GLY A 828 -41.11 0.06 33.82
CA GLY A 828 -42.00 0.04 34.98
C GLY A 828 -41.31 0.19 36.36
N ALA A 829 -39.98 0.20 36.43
CA ALA A 829 -39.28 0.53 37.68
C ALA A 829 -39.66 1.93 38.19
N GLY A 830 -39.81 2.06 39.52
CA GLY A 830 -39.98 3.36 40.17
C GLY A 830 -38.74 4.26 40.02
N LEU A 831 -38.84 5.49 40.51
CA LEU A 831 -37.73 6.43 40.49
C LEU A 831 -36.59 5.96 41.42
N GLN A 832 -35.36 5.90 40.91
CA GLN A 832 -34.17 5.45 41.65
C GLN A 832 -33.13 6.57 41.70
N GLY A 833 -32.45 6.74 42.84
CA GLY A 833 -31.37 7.71 42.99
C GLY A 833 -30.00 7.10 42.73
N VAL A 834 -29.07 7.89 42.18
CA VAL A 834 -27.68 7.49 41.96
C VAL A 834 -26.73 8.64 42.20
N ALA A 835 -25.57 8.35 42.77
CA ALA A 835 -24.44 9.26 42.82
C ALA A 835 -23.29 8.73 41.97
N LEU A 836 -22.75 9.58 41.11
CA LEU A 836 -21.63 9.31 40.21
C LEU A 836 -20.47 10.20 40.60
N ARG A 837 -19.37 9.61 41.04
CA ARG A 837 -18.17 10.31 41.50
C ARG A 837 -17.03 10.11 40.52
N MET A 838 -16.40 11.19 40.14
CA MET A 838 -15.27 11.24 39.21
C MET A 838 -14.15 12.03 39.86
N ARG A 839 -12.90 11.69 39.53
CA ARG A 839 -11.70 12.31 40.13
C ARG A 839 -10.76 12.80 39.05
N PHE A 840 -10.14 13.94 39.30
CA PHE A 840 -9.10 14.51 38.44
C PHE A 840 -8.10 15.28 39.31
N THR A 841 -6.86 15.41 38.83
CA THR A 841 -5.78 16.02 39.60
C THR A 841 -5.29 17.29 38.90
N LEU A 842 -5.08 18.36 39.67
CA LEU A 842 -4.52 19.62 39.18
C LEU A 842 -3.16 19.88 39.82
N ALA A 843 -2.20 20.38 39.04
CA ALA A 843 -0.90 20.79 39.57
C ALA A 843 -1.01 22.03 40.48
N GLN A 844 -1.89 22.97 40.13
CA GLN A 844 -2.17 24.21 40.86
C GLN A 844 -3.61 24.69 40.60
N PRO A 845 -4.21 25.51 41.49
CA PRO A 845 -5.52 26.10 41.25
C PRO A 845 -5.48 27.01 40.01
N PRO A 846 -6.47 26.94 39.11
CA PRO A 846 -6.48 27.77 37.91
C PRO A 846 -6.84 29.22 38.23
N ALA A 847 -6.32 30.17 37.44
CA ALA A 847 -6.70 31.58 37.49
C ALA A 847 -7.88 31.91 36.54
N ASP A 848 -8.03 31.17 35.45
CA ASP A 848 -9.08 31.36 34.44
C ASP A 848 -10.36 30.59 34.77
N ALA A 849 -11.48 31.00 34.17
CA ALA A 849 -12.75 30.27 34.28
C ALA A 849 -12.67 28.84 33.72
N TRP A 850 -13.11 27.87 34.51
CA TRP A 850 -13.15 26.45 34.14
C TRP A 850 -14.58 25.98 33.91
N ALA A 851 -14.73 24.79 33.32
CA ALA A 851 -16.01 24.15 33.09
C ALA A 851 -15.89 22.62 33.10
N VAL A 852 -17.02 21.97 33.34
CA VAL A 852 -17.24 20.55 33.05
C VAL A 852 -18.07 20.46 31.78
N LEU A 853 -17.54 19.75 30.78
CA LEU A 853 -18.30 19.32 29.60
C LEU A 853 -18.71 17.86 29.79
N LEU A 854 -20.02 17.62 29.76
CA LEU A 854 -20.64 16.31 29.78
C LEU A 854 -21.25 16.06 28.39
N THR A 855 -20.55 15.31 27.55
CA THR A 855 -21.02 15.06 26.17
C THR A 855 -22.31 14.22 26.14
N THR A 856 -22.50 13.33 27.12
CA THR A 856 -23.75 12.58 27.33
C THR A 856 -24.02 12.41 28.82
N LEU A 857 -25.16 12.91 29.28
CA LEU A 857 -25.73 12.62 30.60
C LEU A 857 -27.24 12.49 30.44
N THR A 858 -27.77 11.26 30.36
CA THR A 858 -29.16 11.01 29.95
C THR A 858 -30.22 11.57 30.89
N ASP A 859 -29.96 11.51 32.19
CA ASP A 859 -30.97 11.72 33.23
C ASP A 859 -30.82 13.06 33.95
N GLY A 860 -29.86 13.88 33.55
CA GLY A 860 -29.53 15.11 34.25
C GLY A 860 -29.01 14.84 35.67
N GLY A 861 -29.04 15.84 36.52
CA GLY A 861 -28.58 15.71 37.89
C GLY A 861 -27.99 16.99 38.45
N ARG A 862 -27.82 16.99 39.77
CA ARG A 862 -27.13 18.02 40.52
C ARG A 862 -25.63 17.77 40.47
N VAL A 863 -24.88 18.75 39.99
CA VAL A 863 -23.43 18.64 39.82
C VAL A 863 -22.71 19.50 40.86
N SER A 864 -21.73 18.90 41.53
CA SER A 864 -20.88 19.58 42.51
C SER A 864 -19.41 19.23 42.31
N VAL A 865 -18.54 20.17 42.67
CA VAL A 865 -17.09 20.01 42.67
C VAL A 865 -16.60 20.23 44.09
N ASN A 866 -15.81 19.29 44.61
CA ASN A 866 -15.28 19.32 45.98
C ASN A 866 -16.38 19.59 47.04
N GLY A 867 -17.57 18.99 46.84
CA GLY A 867 -18.73 19.15 47.72
C GLY A 867 -19.52 20.46 47.54
N ARG A 868 -19.08 21.38 46.67
CA ARG A 868 -19.75 22.66 46.38
C ARG A 868 -20.55 22.58 45.09
N PHE A 869 -21.80 23.04 45.12
CA PHE A 869 -22.72 22.99 43.99
C PHE A 869 -22.28 23.96 42.88
N ILE A 870 -22.23 23.47 41.62
CA ILE A 870 -21.84 24.27 40.45
C ILE A 870 -22.97 24.42 39.41
N GLY A 871 -23.95 23.52 39.41
CA GLY A 871 -25.06 23.58 38.46
C GLY A 871 -25.95 22.37 38.52
N ALA A 872 -27.19 22.51 38.06
CA ALA A 872 -28.15 21.42 37.97
C ALA A 872 -28.69 21.31 36.55
N ILE A 873 -28.74 20.08 36.06
CA ILE A 873 -29.47 19.72 34.85
C ILE A 873 -30.78 19.07 35.32
N PRO A 874 -31.96 19.50 34.86
CA PRO A 874 -33.22 18.96 35.36
C PRO A 874 -33.24 17.44 35.26
N MET A 875 -33.55 16.79 36.37
CA MET A 875 -33.56 15.33 36.53
C MET A 875 -35.00 14.82 36.64
N PRO A 876 -35.29 13.53 36.42
CA PRO A 876 -36.65 13.04 36.52
C PRO A 876 -37.14 13.07 37.97
N ASP A 877 -38.43 13.31 38.14
CA ASP A 877 -39.12 13.31 39.44
C ASP A 877 -40.34 12.37 39.39
N GLU A 878 -41.25 12.49 40.35
CA GLU A 878 -42.45 11.64 40.39
C GLU A 878 -43.46 11.94 39.29
N ARG A 879 -43.46 13.16 38.74
CA ARG A 879 -44.41 13.62 37.73
C ARG A 879 -43.78 13.80 36.36
N THR A 880 -42.46 13.91 36.28
CA THR A 880 -41.73 14.34 35.10
C THR A 880 -40.68 13.31 34.70
N HIS A 881 -40.70 12.93 33.43
CA HIS A 881 -39.63 12.18 32.79
C HIS A 881 -38.75 13.13 31.97
N VAL A 882 -37.43 12.99 32.08
CA VAL A 882 -36.46 13.77 31.29
C VAL A 882 -35.64 12.84 30.41
N ARG A 883 -35.14 13.37 29.30
CA ARG A 883 -34.26 12.67 28.38
C ARG A 883 -33.34 13.66 27.69
N TRP A 884 -32.15 13.84 28.23
CA TRP A 884 -31.15 14.70 27.63
C TRP A 884 -30.39 13.95 26.54
N ARG A 885 -30.43 14.50 25.33
CA ARG A 885 -29.65 14.02 24.16
C ARG A 885 -28.73 15.10 23.59
N ARG A 886 -28.29 16.00 24.46
CA ARG A 886 -27.41 17.12 24.12
C ARG A 886 -26.25 17.19 25.13
N PRO A 887 -25.11 17.76 24.73
CA PRO A 887 -24.03 18.00 25.66
C PRO A 887 -24.39 19.12 26.65
N HIS A 888 -23.86 19.02 27.87
CA HIS A 888 -24.01 20.02 28.92
C HIS A 888 -22.66 20.61 29.28
N LEU A 889 -22.60 21.94 29.39
CA LEU A 889 -21.43 22.68 29.82
C LEU A 889 -21.79 23.43 31.11
N LEU A 890 -21.06 23.16 32.20
CA LEU A 890 -21.29 23.77 33.50
C LEU A 890 -20.03 24.50 33.93
N ALA A 891 -20.11 25.82 34.14
CA ALA A 891 -18.98 26.60 34.60
C ALA A 891 -18.59 26.21 36.04
N ILE A 892 -17.29 26.22 36.32
CA ILE A 892 -16.69 25.99 37.62
C ILE A 892 -16.04 27.31 38.04
N ASP A 893 -16.42 27.81 39.21
CA ASP A 893 -15.68 28.90 39.85
C ASP A 893 -14.27 28.39 40.21
N PRO A 894 -13.19 29.03 39.72
CA PRO A 894 -11.82 28.59 39.97
C PRO A 894 -11.47 28.47 41.46
N ALA A 895 -12.14 29.23 42.34
CA ALA A 895 -11.94 29.15 43.78
C ALA A 895 -12.39 27.81 44.40
N LEU A 896 -13.16 26.99 43.67
CA LEU A 896 -13.60 25.67 44.11
C LEU A 896 -12.56 24.57 43.81
N LEU A 897 -11.55 24.88 43.00
CA LEU A 897 -10.52 23.93 42.57
C LEU A 897 -9.26 24.07 43.43
N VAL A 898 -8.68 22.94 43.81
CA VAL A 898 -7.48 22.88 44.65
C VAL A 898 -6.33 22.24 43.91
N ALA A 899 -5.09 22.53 44.33
CA ALA A 899 -3.93 21.73 43.93
C ALA A 899 -4.10 20.30 44.47
N GLY A 900 -3.77 19.30 43.67
CA GLY A 900 -3.96 17.89 43.99
C GLY A 900 -5.30 17.33 43.48
N GLU A 901 -5.85 16.34 44.20
CA GLU A 901 -7.06 15.62 43.80
C GLU A 901 -8.32 16.48 44.00
N ASN A 902 -9.13 16.58 42.94
CA ASN A 902 -10.43 17.21 42.93
C ASN A 902 -11.50 16.16 42.61
N THR A 903 -12.68 16.31 43.20
CA THR A 903 -13.80 15.39 43.03
C THR A 903 -14.98 16.08 42.36
N LEU A 904 -15.44 15.51 41.25
CA LEU A 904 -16.69 15.87 40.58
C LEU A 904 -17.77 14.85 40.98
N LEU A 905 -18.89 15.33 41.50
CA LEU A 905 -20.03 14.50 41.91
C LEU A 905 -21.27 14.89 41.12
N VAL A 906 -21.94 13.90 40.52
CA VAL A 906 -23.24 14.05 39.87
C VAL A 906 -24.26 13.22 40.63
N GLN A 907 -25.20 13.89 41.29
CA GLN A 907 -26.34 13.26 41.94
C GLN A 907 -27.52 13.28 40.97
N SER A 908 -27.91 12.10 40.51
CA SER A 908 -28.95 11.93 39.49
C SER A 908 -30.06 11.03 40.00
N ALA A 909 -31.15 10.97 39.26
CA ALA A 909 -32.19 9.97 39.44
C ALA A 909 -32.58 9.44 38.07
N TYR A 910 -32.98 8.19 38.00
CA TYR A 910 -33.34 7.55 36.75
C TYR A 910 -34.55 6.64 36.96
N ARG A 911 -35.24 6.33 35.87
CA ARG A 911 -36.45 5.49 35.85
C ARG A 911 -36.47 4.70 34.55
N GLY A 912 -36.99 3.47 34.60
CA GLY A 912 -37.11 2.49 33.51
C GLY A 912 -36.66 2.90 32.11
N GLY A 913 -35.67 2.19 31.57
CA GLY A 913 -35.06 2.48 30.27
C GLY A 913 -33.53 2.48 30.31
N PRO A 914 -32.88 2.78 29.17
CA PRO A 914 -31.43 2.88 29.08
C PRO A 914 -30.91 4.26 29.52
N HIS A 915 -29.78 4.26 30.21
CA HIS A 915 -29.11 5.43 30.79
C HIS A 915 -27.61 5.41 30.45
N ALA A 916 -26.99 6.58 30.33
CA ALA A 916 -25.58 6.70 29.98
C ALA A 916 -24.92 7.97 30.52
N LEU A 917 -23.65 7.82 30.91
CA LEU A 917 -22.70 8.90 31.11
C LEU A 917 -21.50 8.68 30.17
N ALA A 918 -21.14 9.69 29.37
CA ALA A 918 -20.01 9.62 28.44
C ALA A 918 -19.35 10.98 28.21
N GLY A 919 -18.08 10.93 27.81
CA GLY A 919 -17.22 12.08 27.48
C GLY A 919 -17.31 13.17 28.54
N VAL A 920 -16.70 12.91 29.69
CA VAL A 920 -16.59 13.85 30.80
C VAL A 920 -15.24 14.54 30.69
N GLU A 921 -15.25 15.82 30.36
CA GLU A 921 -14.05 16.65 30.25
C GLU A 921 -14.12 17.79 31.27
N VAL A 922 -13.03 18.05 31.97
CA VAL A 922 -12.91 19.18 32.90
C VAL A 922 -11.74 20.05 32.48
N GLY A 923 -11.96 21.32 32.17
CA GLY A 923 -10.91 22.19 31.63
C GLY A 923 -11.35 23.65 31.50
N ARG A 924 -10.55 24.46 30.81
CA ARG A 924 -10.87 25.88 30.58
C ARG A 924 -12.17 26.05 29.81
N LEU A 925 -13.00 26.99 30.26
CA LEU A 925 -14.28 27.29 29.60
C LEU A 925 -14.08 27.67 28.12
N ALA A 926 -13.05 28.46 27.81
CA ALA A 926 -12.75 28.91 26.44
C ALA A 926 -12.37 27.77 25.47
N GLU A 927 -11.82 26.66 25.97
CA GLU A 927 -11.45 25.51 25.15
C GLU A 927 -12.63 24.54 24.96
N LEU A 928 -13.44 24.37 26.02
CA LEU A 928 -14.58 23.46 26.01
C LEU A 928 -15.80 24.06 25.32
N SER A 929 -15.97 25.38 25.32
CA SER A 929 -17.13 26.06 24.73
C SER A 929 -17.28 25.81 23.22
N PRO A 930 -16.24 25.97 22.36
CA PRO A 930 -16.39 25.67 20.93
C PRO A 930 -16.72 24.20 20.64
N ARG A 931 -16.20 23.26 21.47
CA ARG A 931 -16.51 21.83 21.34
C ARG A 931 -17.96 21.55 21.73
N HIS A 932 -18.41 22.15 22.82
CA HIS A 932 -19.81 22.10 23.27
C HIS A 932 -20.74 22.63 22.17
N GLU A 933 -20.44 23.79 21.59
CA GLU A 933 -21.24 24.39 20.52
C GLU A 933 -21.36 23.47 19.30
N LEU A 934 -20.25 22.87 18.84
CA LEU A 934 -20.27 21.93 17.72
C LEU A 934 -21.11 20.69 18.04
N GLN A 935 -20.92 20.09 19.21
CA GLN A 935 -21.68 18.90 19.62
C GLN A 935 -23.16 19.22 19.83
N PHE A 936 -23.48 20.38 20.40
CA PHE A 936 -24.86 20.85 20.57
C PHE A 936 -25.51 21.11 19.22
N PHE A 937 -24.79 21.70 18.27
CA PHE A 937 -25.25 21.87 16.90
C PHE A 937 -25.60 20.53 16.24
N LEU A 938 -24.69 19.56 16.32
CA LEU A 938 -24.87 18.25 15.69
C LEU A 938 -26.01 17.43 16.32
N SER A 939 -26.13 17.45 17.65
CA SER A 939 -27.10 16.60 18.37
C SER A 939 -28.50 17.23 18.50
N HIS A 940 -28.57 18.54 18.71
CA HIS A 940 -29.82 19.25 18.97
C HIS A 940 -30.27 20.08 17.76
N THR A 941 -29.40 20.96 17.25
CA THR A 941 -29.79 21.93 16.20
C THR A 941 -30.06 21.26 14.86
N LEU A 942 -29.24 20.28 14.46
CA LEU A 942 -29.43 19.56 13.20
C LEU A 942 -30.75 18.77 13.17
N THR A 943 -31.17 18.22 14.31
CA THR A 943 -32.45 17.53 14.47
C THR A 943 -33.64 18.48 14.23
N TRP A 944 -33.55 19.72 14.74
CA TRP A 944 -34.52 20.78 14.48
C TRP A 944 -34.58 21.18 13.00
N ILE A 945 -33.41 21.35 12.36
CA ILE A 945 -33.33 21.65 10.93
C ILE A 945 -33.99 20.53 10.12
N GLY A 946 -33.68 19.27 10.42
CA GLY A 946 -34.28 18.10 9.75
C GLY A 946 -35.80 18.05 9.89
N ALA A 947 -36.33 18.31 11.09
CA ALA A 947 -37.78 18.38 11.32
C ALA A 947 -38.45 19.52 10.52
N THR A 948 -37.80 20.70 10.50
CA THR A 948 -38.31 21.89 9.80
C THR A 948 -38.34 21.68 8.29
N VAL A 949 -37.26 21.11 7.73
CA VAL A 949 -37.19 20.77 6.29
C VAL A 949 -38.28 19.76 5.91
N ALA A 950 -38.48 18.73 6.73
CA ALA A 950 -39.53 17.75 6.49
C ALA A 950 -40.94 18.38 6.57
N ALA A 951 -41.16 19.34 7.47
CA ALA A 951 -42.43 20.07 7.56
C ALA A 951 -42.70 20.93 6.32
N VAL A 952 -41.68 21.62 5.80
CA VAL A 952 -41.78 22.37 4.54
C VAL A 952 -42.08 21.43 3.37
N ILE A 953 -41.40 20.28 3.30
CA ILE A 953 -41.65 19.26 2.28
C ILE A 953 -43.09 18.74 2.35
N ALA A 954 -43.59 18.44 3.57
CA ALA A 954 -44.97 18.01 3.78
C ALA A 954 -45.97 19.08 3.32
N LEU A 955 -45.72 20.35 3.61
CA LEU A 955 -46.57 21.46 3.18
C LEU A 955 -46.58 21.60 1.64
N VAL A 956 -45.41 21.62 1.01
CA VAL A 956 -45.28 21.79 -0.45
C VAL A 956 -45.95 20.64 -1.19
N PHE A 957 -45.61 19.39 -0.85
CA PHE A 957 -46.24 18.24 -1.51
C PHE A 957 -47.71 18.12 -1.18
N GLY A 958 -48.14 18.49 0.03
CA GLY A 958 -49.55 18.50 0.42
C GLY A 958 -50.37 19.48 -0.42
N VAL A 959 -49.89 20.71 -0.61
CA VAL A 959 -50.55 21.71 -1.48
C VAL A 959 -50.59 21.23 -2.93
N LEU A 960 -49.48 20.66 -3.44
CA LEU A 960 -49.44 20.12 -4.79
C LEU A 960 -50.38 18.92 -4.95
N TRP A 961 -50.48 18.06 -3.95
CA TRP A 961 -51.40 16.92 -3.94
C TRP A 961 -52.86 17.37 -3.94
N LEU A 962 -53.23 18.35 -3.11
CA LEU A 962 -54.59 18.90 -3.09
C LEU A 962 -54.99 19.51 -4.45
N ARG A 963 -54.03 20.11 -5.16
CA ARG A 963 -54.24 20.71 -6.48
C ARG A 963 -54.29 19.68 -7.62
N ARG A 964 -53.35 18.72 -7.65
CA ARG A 964 -53.18 17.79 -8.78
C ARG A 964 -53.84 16.43 -8.58
N ARG A 965 -54.19 16.09 -7.33
CA ARG A 965 -54.78 14.80 -6.93
C ARG A 965 -53.96 13.57 -7.34
N GLU A 966 -52.66 13.73 -7.55
CA GLU A 966 -51.74 12.63 -7.88
C GLU A 966 -51.42 11.76 -6.65
N PRO A 967 -51.68 10.45 -6.65
CA PRO A 967 -51.49 9.58 -5.48
C PRO A 967 -50.07 9.56 -4.90
N MET A 968 -49.05 9.73 -5.75
CA MET A 968 -47.63 9.75 -5.32
C MET A 968 -47.31 10.97 -4.45
N LEU A 969 -47.85 12.14 -4.79
CA LEU A 969 -47.69 13.35 -3.98
C LEU A 969 -48.35 13.18 -2.61
N GLY A 970 -49.48 12.48 -2.54
CA GLY A 970 -50.14 12.12 -1.28
C GLY A 970 -49.30 11.21 -0.39
N LEU A 971 -48.67 10.18 -0.97
CA LEU A 971 -47.78 9.28 -0.22
C LEU A 971 -46.52 10.00 0.28
N LEU A 972 -45.90 10.84 -0.55
CA LEU A 972 -44.74 11.64 -0.13
C LEU A 972 -45.09 12.66 0.95
N THR A 973 -46.27 13.27 0.87
CA THR A 973 -46.80 14.15 1.93
C THR A 973 -46.93 13.39 3.24
N LEU A 974 -47.55 12.20 3.20
CA LEU A 974 -47.77 11.38 4.38
C LEU A 974 -46.46 10.87 5.02
N ALA A 975 -45.49 10.47 4.19
CA ALA A 975 -44.14 10.13 4.65
C ALA A 975 -43.48 11.31 5.36
N ALA A 976 -43.53 12.51 4.77
CA ALA A 976 -42.96 13.71 5.38
C ALA A 976 -43.65 14.05 6.71
N VAL A 977 -44.98 13.93 6.82
CA VAL A 977 -45.72 14.14 8.08
C VAL A 977 -45.28 13.14 9.15
N PHE A 978 -45.20 11.85 8.82
CA PHE A 978 -44.69 10.85 9.76
C PHE A 978 -43.26 11.13 10.20
N TRP A 979 -42.41 11.59 9.28
CA TRP A 979 -41.05 11.99 9.61
C TRP A 979 -41.00 13.17 10.59
N VAL A 980 -41.85 14.19 10.39
CA VAL A 980 -41.98 15.33 11.33
C VAL A 980 -42.36 14.83 12.72
N VAL A 981 -43.42 14.02 12.84
CA VAL A 981 -43.88 13.47 14.14
C VAL A 981 -42.79 12.63 14.81
N ARG A 982 -42.06 11.81 14.04
CA ARG A 982 -40.92 11.04 14.54
C ARG A 982 -39.81 11.95 15.06
N CYS A 983 -39.45 13.00 14.32
CA CYS A 983 -38.40 13.93 14.73
C CYS A 983 -38.80 14.72 15.98
N SER A 984 -40.06 15.14 16.10
CA SER A 984 -40.57 15.84 17.28
C SER A 984 -40.37 15.06 18.58
N TYR A 985 -40.41 13.73 18.55
CA TYR A 985 -40.11 12.89 19.72
C TYR A 985 -38.70 13.13 20.28
N PHE A 986 -37.71 13.45 19.43
CA PHE A 986 -36.34 13.73 19.88
C PHE A 986 -36.16 15.17 20.38
N LEU A 987 -37.15 16.04 20.17
CA LEU A 987 -37.14 17.44 20.64
C LEU A 987 -37.80 17.61 22.01
N VAL A 988 -38.55 16.61 22.47
CA VAL A 988 -39.16 16.62 23.81
C VAL A 988 -38.13 16.15 24.83
N GLU A 989 -37.52 17.11 25.52
CA GLU A 989 -36.47 16.87 26.52
C GLU A 989 -37.02 16.57 27.92
N ALA A 990 -38.20 17.11 28.25
CA ALA A 990 -38.89 16.89 29.51
C ALA A 990 -40.40 16.80 29.28
N MET A 991 -41.08 15.92 30.02
CA MET A 991 -42.49 15.65 29.80
C MET A 991 -43.18 15.06 31.04
N PRO A 992 -44.48 15.33 31.23
CA PRO A 992 -45.30 14.63 32.23
C PRO A 992 -45.27 13.11 32.00
N ILE A 993 -45.15 12.35 33.10
CA ILE A 993 -45.06 10.88 33.07
C ILE A 993 -46.27 10.23 32.40
N GLU A 994 -47.45 10.83 32.55
CA GLU A 994 -48.71 10.39 31.94
C GLU A 994 -48.67 10.45 30.40
N LEU A 995 -47.90 11.38 29.83
CA LEU A 995 -47.74 11.52 28.38
C LEU A 995 -46.68 10.58 27.79
N ARG A 996 -45.95 9.83 28.63
CA ARG A 996 -44.86 8.93 28.20
C ARG A 996 -45.33 7.84 27.27
N LEU A 997 -46.45 7.20 27.59
CA LEU A 997 -47.01 6.17 26.72
C LEU A 997 -47.44 6.77 25.38
N TRP A 998 -48.14 7.91 25.42
CA TRP A 998 -48.66 8.58 24.23
C TRP A 998 -47.56 9.05 23.28
N LEU A 999 -46.49 9.65 23.78
CA LEU A 999 -45.37 10.08 22.95
C LEU A 999 -44.60 8.89 22.36
N ARG A 1000 -44.46 7.78 23.09
CA ARG A 1000 -43.89 6.56 22.53
C ARG A 1000 -44.82 5.94 21.47
N LEU A 1001 -46.13 5.92 21.69
CA LEU A 1001 -47.11 5.48 20.68
C LEU A 1001 -47.02 6.34 19.42
N ALA A 1002 -46.92 7.66 19.56
CA ALA A 1002 -46.72 8.57 18.44
C ALA A 1002 -45.39 8.28 17.72
N TYR A 1003 -44.30 8.05 18.45
CA TYR A 1003 -42.99 7.73 17.88
C TYR A 1003 -43.00 6.42 17.09
N TYR A 1004 -43.49 5.31 17.67
CA TYR A 1004 -43.52 4.02 16.98
C TYR A 1004 -44.53 4.02 15.84
N GLY A 1005 -45.70 4.64 16.02
CA GLY A 1005 -46.68 4.82 14.96
C GLY A 1005 -46.15 5.64 13.78
N ALA A 1006 -45.45 6.74 14.07
CA ALA A 1006 -44.82 7.54 13.03
C ALA A 1006 -43.64 6.83 12.35
N SER A 1007 -42.82 6.11 13.10
CA SER A 1007 -41.68 5.37 12.53
C SER A 1007 -42.16 4.21 11.65
N GLY A 1008 -43.16 3.45 12.09
CA GLY A 1008 -43.78 2.39 11.30
C GLY A 1008 -44.54 2.92 10.10
N GLY A 1009 -45.31 3.99 10.29
CA GLY A 1009 -46.04 4.67 9.22
C GLY A 1009 -45.11 5.20 8.13
N PHE A 1010 -44.02 5.86 8.51
CA PHE A 1010 -43.00 6.31 7.57
C PHE A 1010 -42.41 5.15 6.76
N ALA A 1011 -41.94 4.09 7.43
CA ALA A 1011 -41.33 2.95 6.77
C ALA A 1011 -42.30 2.25 5.81
N ALA A 1012 -43.55 2.01 6.23
CA ALA A 1012 -44.57 1.41 5.38
C ALA A 1012 -44.91 2.28 4.18
N VAL A 1013 -45.12 3.59 4.37
CA VAL A 1013 -45.43 4.52 3.27
C VAL A 1013 -44.28 4.61 2.28
N MET A 1014 -43.03 4.67 2.77
CA MET A 1014 -41.85 4.67 1.90
C MET A 1014 -41.70 3.36 1.13
N ALA A 1015 -41.85 2.20 1.79
CA ALA A 1015 -41.83 0.91 1.13
C ALA A 1015 -42.92 0.78 0.06
N ILE A 1016 -44.15 1.20 0.35
CA ILE A 1016 -45.27 1.23 -0.62
C ILE A 1016 -44.94 2.15 -1.79
N THR A 1017 -44.42 3.35 -1.52
CA THR A 1017 -44.02 4.31 -2.55
C THR A 1017 -42.98 3.70 -3.48
N LEU A 1018 -41.92 3.08 -2.94
CA LEU A 1018 -40.86 2.42 -3.70
C LEU A 1018 -41.38 1.23 -4.51
N LEU A 1019 -42.25 0.41 -3.92
CA LEU A 1019 -42.86 -0.73 -4.62
C LEU A 1019 -43.74 -0.26 -5.78
N ARG A 1020 -44.58 0.78 -5.58
CA ARG A 1020 -45.39 1.40 -6.65
C ARG A 1020 -44.51 1.94 -7.77
N LEU A 1021 -43.40 2.59 -7.42
CA LEU A 1021 -42.42 3.09 -8.39
C LEU A 1021 -41.70 1.97 -9.15
N SER A 1022 -41.54 0.79 -8.56
CA SER A 1022 -40.93 -0.38 -9.22
C SER A 1022 -41.91 -1.19 -10.11
N ALA A 1023 -43.17 -0.76 -10.21
CA ALA A 1023 -44.28 -1.50 -10.84
C ALA A 1023 -44.49 -2.92 -10.26
N ARG A 1024 -44.07 -3.16 -9.01
CA ARG A 1024 -44.24 -4.43 -8.30
C ARG A 1024 -45.22 -4.29 -7.15
N THR A 1025 -46.46 -3.93 -7.46
CA THR A 1025 -47.49 -3.76 -6.43
C THR A 1025 -48.65 -4.73 -6.57
N ALA A 1026 -48.98 -5.35 -5.45
CA ALA A 1026 -50.23 -6.05 -5.23
C ALA A 1026 -50.95 -5.38 -4.06
N ARG A 1027 -52.26 -5.13 -4.20
CA ARG A 1027 -53.06 -4.50 -3.13
C ARG A 1027 -52.93 -5.24 -1.78
N ARG A 1028 -52.72 -6.56 -1.81
CA ARG A 1028 -52.49 -7.39 -0.61
C ARG A 1028 -51.17 -7.06 0.10
N SER A 1029 -50.07 -6.85 -0.62
CA SER A 1029 -48.76 -6.55 0.00
C SER A 1029 -48.72 -5.18 0.67
N GLU A 1030 -49.43 -4.19 0.11
CA GLU A 1030 -49.55 -2.87 0.74
C GLU A 1030 -50.31 -2.95 2.08
N TRP A 1031 -51.43 -3.68 2.12
CA TRP A 1031 -52.17 -3.90 3.36
C TRP A 1031 -51.36 -4.69 4.41
N MET A 1032 -50.53 -5.65 3.99
CA MET A 1032 -49.64 -6.37 4.90
C MET A 1032 -48.60 -5.43 5.53
N LEU A 1033 -48.02 -4.51 4.75
CA LEU A 1033 -47.08 -3.51 5.27
C LEU A 1033 -47.74 -2.56 6.27
N VAL A 1034 -48.94 -2.08 5.97
CA VAL A 1034 -49.72 -1.23 6.89
C VAL A 1034 -50.06 -2.00 8.17
N ALA A 1035 -50.54 -3.25 8.06
CA ALA A 1035 -50.86 -4.09 9.21
C ALA A 1035 -49.62 -4.36 10.09
N TYR A 1036 -48.47 -4.65 9.47
CA TYR A 1036 -47.22 -4.85 10.19
C TYR A 1036 -46.70 -3.57 10.87
N ALA A 1037 -46.88 -2.41 10.21
CA ALA A 1037 -46.57 -1.10 10.79
C ALA A 1037 -47.51 -0.68 11.93
N ALA A 1038 -48.76 -1.16 11.94
CA ALA A 1038 -49.69 -0.93 13.04
C ALA A 1038 -49.40 -1.84 14.26
N LEU A 1039 -48.77 -3.00 14.04
CA LEU A 1039 -48.49 -3.97 15.10
C LEU A 1039 -47.60 -3.40 16.22
N GLY A 1040 -46.61 -2.57 15.89
CA GLY A 1040 -45.72 -1.94 16.88
C GLY A 1040 -46.47 -1.10 17.93
N PRO A 1041 -47.17 -0.02 17.54
CA PRO A 1041 -47.94 0.78 18.49
C PRO A 1041 -49.05 -0.03 19.19
N LEU A 1042 -49.68 -1.00 18.53
CA LEU A 1042 -50.66 -1.90 19.17
C LEU A 1042 -50.03 -2.73 20.30
N LEU A 1043 -48.88 -3.38 20.04
CA LEU A 1043 -48.15 -4.14 21.05
C LEU A 1043 -47.68 -3.24 22.21
N LEU A 1044 -47.24 -2.02 21.90
CA LEU A 1044 -46.84 -1.07 22.94
C LEU A 1044 -48.02 -0.65 23.83
N ALA A 1045 -49.21 -0.43 23.24
CA ALA A 1045 -50.42 -0.07 23.98
C ALA A 1045 -50.89 -1.21 24.89
N VAL A 1046 -50.95 -2.44 24.35
CA VAL A 1046 -51.38 -3.63 25.11
C VAL A 1046 -50.42 -3.96 26.25
N THR A 1047 -49.12 -3.85 25.99
CA THR A 1047 -48.09 -4.19 26.99
C THR A 1047 -47.76 -3.03 27.93
N GLN A 1048 -48.42 -1.88 27.82
CA GLN A 1048 -48.15 -0.71 28.65
C GLN A 1048 -46.64 -0.36 28.69
N GLN A 1049 -46.02 -0.23 27.52
CA GLN A 1049 -44.58 0.04 27.26
C GLN A 1049 -43.60 -1.12 27.37
N HIS A 1050 -43.96 -2.28 27.95
CA HIS A 1050 -43.00 -3.37 28.15
C HIS A 1050 -42.46 -3.96 26.84
N ALA A 1051 -43.19 -3.84 25.72
CA ALA A 1051 -42.71 -4.26 24.41
C ALA A 1051 -41.61 -3.37 23.80
N ALA A 1052 -41.37 -2.16 24.32
CA ALA A 1052 -40.48 -1.17 23.69
C ALA A 1052 -39.07 -1.72 23.34
N PRO A 1053 -38.37 -2.46 24.23
CA PRO A 1053 -37.04 -3.01 23.90
C PRO A 1053 -37.07 -4.01 22.74
N TYR A 1054 -38.15 -4.79 22.62
CA TYR A 1054 -38.33 -5.73 21.52
C TYR A 1054 -38.69 -5.01 20.22
N LEU A 1055 -39.48 -3.95 20.31
CA LEU A 1055 -39.81 -3.12 19.16
C LEU A 1055 -38.55 -2.44 18.60
N ASP A 1056 -37.68 -1.91 19.46
CA ASP A 1056 -36.42 -1.28 19.06
C ASP A 1056 -35.42 -2.29 18.46
N ARG A 1057 -35.35 -3.50 19.01
CA ARG A 1057 -34.37 -4.52 18.57
C ARG A 1057 -34.82 -5.32 17.36
N LEU A 1058 -36.11 -5.57 17.19
CA LEU A 1058 -36.62 -6.53 16.20
C LEU A 1058 -37.57 -5.89 15.19
N TRP A 1059 -38.57 -5.14 15.66
CA TRP A 1059 -39.65 -4.64 14.80
C TRP A 1059 -39.25 -3.42 13.96
N LEU A 1060 -38.54 -2.45 14.55
CA LEU A 1060 -38.10 -1.27 13.82
C LEU A 1060 -37.03 -1.62 12.77
N PRO A 1061 -36.00 -2.44 13.09
CA PRO A 1061 -35.02 -2.88 12.09
C PRO A 1061 -35.63 -3.73 10.97
N SER A 1062 -36.61 -4.58 11.25
CA SER A 1062 -37.27 -5.38 10.20
C SER A 1062 -38.04 -4.50 9.21
N LEU A 1063 -38.72 -3.45 9.67
CA LEU A 1063 -39.38 -2.46 8.81
C LEU A 1063 -38.37 -1.71 7.92
N MET A 1064 -37.19 -1.40 8.45
CA MET A 1064 -36.12 -0.78 7.67
C MET A 1064 -35.58 -1.73 6.61
N LEU A 1065 -35.40 -3.02 6.94
CA LEU A 1065 -34.99 -4.05 5.97
C LEU A 1065 -36.03 -4.22 4.86
N LEU A 1066 -37.33 -4.21 5.19
CA LEU A 1066 -38.41 -4.24 4.20
C LEU A 1066 -38.36 -3.01 3.28
N THR A 1067 -38.09 -1.83 3.84
CA THR A 1067 -37.95 -0.58 3.06
C THR A 1067 -36.70 -0.60 2.18
N ALA A 1068 -35.57 -1.12 2.69
CA ALA A 1068 -34.33 -1.30 1.93
C ALA A 1068 -34.49 -2.33 0.80
N ALA A 1069 -35.24 -3.41 1.04
CA ALA A 1069 -35.59 -4.38 0.00
C ALA A 1069 -36.48 -3.75 -1.09
N ALA A 1070 -37.45 -2.91 -0.71
CA ALA A 1070 -38.25 -2.14 -1.67
C ALA A 1070 -37.39 -1.15 -2.46
N LEU A 1071 -36.41 -0.50 -1.83
CA LEU A 1071 -35.45 0.38 -2.49
C LEU A 1071 -34.57 -0.39 -3.48
N ALA A 1072 -34.03 -1.54 -3.09
CA ALA A 1072 -33.23 -2.41 -3.95
C ALA A 1072 -34.06 -2.88 -5.16
N ALA A 1073 -35.34 -3.23 -4.95
CA ALA A 1073 -36.25 -3.57 -6.04
C ALA A 1073 -36.50 -2.38 -6.99
N ALA A 1074 -36.64 -1.16 -6.47
CA ALA A 1074 -36.78 0.06 -7.27
C ALA A 1074 -35.50 0.39 -8.07
N ILE A 1075 -34.32 0.26 -7.45
CA ILE A 1075 -33.02 0.43 -8.13
C ILE A 1075 -32.84 -0.63 -9.21
N ALA A 1076 -33.15 -1.89 -8.92
CA ALA A 1076 -33.07 -2.97 -9.90
C ALA A 1076 -34.04 -2.76 -11.08
N ALA A 1077 -35.25 -2.26 -10.84
CA ALA A 1077 -36.18 -1.89 -11.90
C ALA A 1077 -35.62 -0.77 -12.79
N ARG A 1078 -34.95 0.23 -12.20
CA ARG A 1078 -34.25 1.31 -12.93
C ARG A 1078 -33.08 0.80 -13.77
N LEU A 1079 -32.23 -0.06 -13.20
CA LEU A 1079 -31.10 -0.66 -13.92
C LEU A 1079 -31.57 -1.52 -15.11
N LYS A 1080 -32.81 -2.04 -15.06
CA LYS A 1080 -33.44 -2.80 -16.14
C LYS A 1080 -34.19 -1.93 -17.18
N GLY A 1081 -33.98 -0.62 -17.18
CA GLY A 1081 -34.53 0.29 -18.21
C GLY A 1081 -36.04 0.52 -18.14
N ARG A 1082 -36.69 0.21 -17.00
CA ARG A 1082 -38.11 0.54 -16.80
C ARG A 1082 -38.24 2.02 -16.42
N GLU A 1083 -39.28 2.69 -16.92
CA GLU A 1083 -39.61 4.07 -16.52
C GLU A 1083 -39.73 4.15 -14.99
N THR A 1084 -38.73 4.73 -14.35
CA THR A 1084 -38.57 4.79 -12.89
C THR A 1084 -37.96 6.16 -12.53
N PRO A 1085 -38.23 6.68 -11.32
CA PRO A 1085 -38.25 8.12 -11.01
C PRO A 1085 -36.89 8.83 -11.03
N PRO A 1086 -36.84 10.18 -10.96
CA PRO A 1086 -35.60 10.96 -10.93
C PRO A 1086 -34.61 10.48 -9.85
N ALA A 1087 -33.31 10.51 -10.13
CA ALA A 1087 -32.25 10.07 -9.22
C ALA A 1087 -32.33 10.74 -7.83
N VAL A 1088 -32.92 11.92 -7.77
CA VAL A 1088 -33.19 12.71 -6.56
C VAL A 1088 -34.07 11.95 -5.56
N VAL A 1089 -35.09 11.21 -6.01
CA VAL A 1089 -35.99 10.47 -5.09
C VAL A 1089 -35.27 9.27 -4.46
N LEU A 1090 -34.43 8.59 -5.24
CA LEU A 1090 -33.60 7.49 -4.73
C LEU A 1090 -32.53 8.02 -3.77
N ALA A 1091 -31.85 9.11 -4.11
CA ALA A 1091 -30.85 9.75 -3.26
C ALA A 1091 -31.46 10.25 -1.94
N ALA A 1092 -32.62 10.91 -1.98
CA ALA A 1092 -33.34 11.35 -0.78
C ALA A 1092 -33.75 10.17 0.11
N THR A 1093 -34.14 9.04 -0.49
CA THR A 1093 -34.49 7.82 0.27
C THR A 1093 -33.27 7.19 0.93
N VAL A 1094 -32.11 7.18 0.27
CA VAL A 1094 -30.85 6.69 0.85
C VAL A 1094 -30.42 7.57 2.02
N VAL A 1095 -30.49 8.90 1.88
CA VAL A 1095 -30.18 9.84 2.97
C VAL A 1095 -31.15 9.65 4.14
N ALA A 1096 -32.45 9.45 3.88
CA ALA A 1096 -33.43 9.21 4.92
C ALA A 1096 -33.22 7.87 5.66
N LEU A 1097 -32.84 6.79 4.95
CA LEU A 1097 -32.47 5.51 5.56
C LEU A 1097 -31.20 5.64 6.41
N ALA A 1098 -30.19 6.37 5.92
CA ALA A 1098 -28.95 6.61 6.65
C ALA A 1098 -29.15 7.49 7.91
N ALA A 1099 -30.09 8.44 7.87
CA ALA A 1099 -30.44 9.26 9.04
C ALA A 1099 -31.41 8.56 10.02
N ALA A 1100 -32.05 7.47 9.59
CA ALA A 1100 -32.93 6.68 10.44
C ALA A 1100 -32.16 5.58 11.21
N LEU A 1101 -31.09 5.04 10.60
CA LEU A 1101 -30.07 4.18 11.21
C LEU A 1101 -29.23 4.97 12.20
#